data_AF-A0A6G2JXW7-F1
#
_entry.id   AF-A0A6G2JXW7-F1
#
_cell.length_a   1.000
_cell.length_b   1.000
_cell.length_c   1.000
_cell.angle_alpha   90.00
_cell.angle_beta   90.00
_cell.angle_gamma   90.00
#
_symmetry.space_group_name_H-M   'P 1'
#
loop_
_entity.id
_entity.type
_entity.pdbx_description
1 polymer ?
#
loop_
_entity_poly.entity_id
_entity_poly.type
_entity_poly.pdbx_seq_one_letter_code
_entity_poly.pdbx_strand_id
1 'polypeptide(L)'
;PTLAAYQMSRRSGRSFHIDVSAFEAQAGTIDRRASYLLYEAWTGTDVARDARQPQRASPVGFYPTADGWALVFTLPSWAPRMVQTLTSAGLGGDSGDGDSLAERFASPAWLADPDLPDMVETALFVWLAGHTQSTVGAAAQVNKWGVTPLNAPADLLDDPHFAARGFFVPVEHPAAGTVRQLGAPFRLHRVNPRDASDRASTTPRHAPLLGEHDGEVRAGLAAPGVAAMSEAGNPRSPDVAPARREPTRLPLGGIRVLDLTVVWAGPACTMYLGDLGAEVIRVDNPYVFPTATRGLMPRPPREINPELGPLSGYPDHDPGRRPWNRQNLFSAHARGKLSCTLDPRTELGRSTLHRLVQQTDVIVENNSLGVLPKLGLDWETVHAVNPRTIVLRMPPMGLEGPYSDWVGFGANFEALCGLTGLRGYADEDPTSLTSVFHMDPASAATAAFAVLAVLGRRDGVDGTGGTGVGELIEFSQSENVMQHIGEYFIDAAADGTRHQPLGNRSVARAPQGCYRCATDPDRPDHDDEWAVIACETDADWKALASLLDSDRPDGAAALGDDDRLATPAGRHARHDEIDERISAWTQQRTSAEVFHQCQQAGVPAGPVLRESQLRADPQMGDRCWFRQNGSVEQGWHSFPGRQWRWDGPEMPWRPIGILGDANEYVYRELLGLDEAEWQALCDEGHITRDYLNPDGTSM
;
A
#
# COMPACT_ATOMS: atom_id res chain seq x y z
N PRO A 1 9.15 -9.83 7.93
CA PRO A 1 9.50 -10.68 9.11
C PRO A 1 10.43 -11.85 8.77
N THR A 2 10.14 -12.63 7.72
CA THR A 2 10.92 -13.83 7.33
C THR A 2 12.40 -13.54 7.08
N LEU A 3 12.72 -12.53 6.26
CA LEU A 3 14.11 -12.17 6.01
C LEU A 3 14.84 -11.70 7.27
N ALA A 4 14.16 -10.94 8.15
CA ALA A 4 14.72 -10.50 9.42
C ALA A 4 15.03 -11.68 10.35
N ALA A 5 14.12 -12.67 10.45
CA ALA A 5 14.34 -13.89 11.22
C ALA A 5 15.45 -14.76 10.62
N TYR A 6 15.54 -14.88 9.29
CA TYR A 6 16.64 -15.55 8.61
C TYR A 6 17.98 -14.89 8.99
N GLN A 7 18.08 -13.57 8.87
CA GLN A 7 19.28 -12.82 9.23
C GLN A 7 19.65 -12.99 10.71
N MET A 8 18.66 -12.97 11.60
CA MET A 8 18.90 -13.25 13.01
C MET A 8 19.34 -14.69 13.26
N SER A 9 18.82 -15.66 12.52
CA SER A 9 19.24 -17.06 12.66
C SER A 9 20.71 -17.25 12.28
N ARG A 10 21.17 -16.55 11.24
CA ARG A 10 22.59 -16.52 10.83
C ARG A 10 23.48 -15.91 11.90
N ARG A 11 23.03 -14.85 12.57
CA ARG A 11 23.78 -14.14 13.63
C ARG A 11 23.79 -14.90 14.96
N SER A 12 22.69 -15.54 15.31
CA SER A 12 22.49 -16.16 16.64
C SER A 12 22.69 -17.69 16.66
N GLY A 13 22.65 -18.34 15.50
CA GLY A 13 22.61 -19.80 15.39
C GLY A 13 21.26 -20.42 15.80
N ARG A 14 20.23 -19.61 16.09
CA ARG A 14 18.91 -20.05 16.54
C ARG A 14 17.88 -19.97 15.41
N SER A 15 17.03 -20.99 15.29
CA SER A 15 15.84 -20.95 14.43
C SER A 15 14.70 -20.17 15.09
N PHE A 16 13.87 -19.53 14.27
CA PHE A 16 12.68 -18.79 14.71
C PHE A 16 11.44 -19.35 14.00
N HIS A 17 10.36 -19.49 14.74
CA HIS A 17 9.04 -19.73 14.19
C HIS A 17 8.35 -18.40 13.91
N ILE A 18 7.76 -18.27 12.72
CA ILE A 18 7.02 -17.08 12.29
C ILE A 18 5.63 -17.55 11.87
N ASP A 19 4.63 -16.94 12.47
CA ASP A 19 3.22 -17.12 12.12
C ASP A 19 2.75 -15.88 11.37
N VAL A 20 2.24 -16.07 10.16
CA VAL A 20 1.65 -15.01 9.32
C VAL A 20 0.24 -15.45 8.98
N SER A 21 -0.74 -14.73 9.54
CA SER A 21 -2.15 -14.97 9.25
C SER A 21 -2.57 -14.14 8.02
N ALA A 22 -3.11 -14.80 7.00
CA ALA A 22 -3.71 -14.10 5.86
C ALA A 22 -4.83 -13.14 6.30
N PHE A 23 -5.59 -13.54 7.33
CA PHE A 23 -6.67 -12.72 7.88
C PHE A 23 -6.12 -11.46 8.58
N GLU A 24 -5.07 -11.57 9.39
CA GLU A 24 -4.42 -10.40 10.02
C GLU A 24 -3.70 -9.52 8.98
N ALA A 25 -3.09 -10.12 7.95
CA ALA A 25 -2.43 -9.40 6.88
C ALA A 25 -3.42 -8.54 6.07
N GLN A 26 -4.57 -9.12 5.70
CA GLN A 26 -5.61 -8.41 4.97
C GLN A 26 -6.33 -7.37 5.85
N ALA A 27 -6.63 -7.71 7.11
CA ALA A 27 -7.26 -6.79 8.06
C ALA A 27 -6.36 -5.61 8.43
N GLY A 28 -5.04 -5.84 8.51
CA GLY A 28 -4.03 -4.86 8.95
C GLY A 28 -3.43 -4.03 7.84
N THR A 29 -3.99 -4.05 6.63
CA THR A 29 -3.47 -3.23 5.53
C THR A 29 -3.69 -1.74 5.81
N ILE A 30 -2.70 -0.93 5.43
CA ILE A 30 -2.81 0.54 5.49
C ILE A 30 -3.75 1.11 4.41
N ASP A 31 -4.06 0.33 3.37
CA ASP A 31 -5.09 0.70 2.40
C ASP A 31 -6.46 0.61 3.07
N ARG A 32 -6.90 1.75 3.61
CA ARG A 32 -8.19 2.01 4.26
C ARG A 32 -8.48 1.20 5.51
N ARG A 33 -8.24 -0.11 5.56
CA ARG A 33 -8.67 -0.99 6.66
C ARG A 33 -8.13 -0.54 8.01
N ALA A 34 -6.82 -0.28 8.14
CA ALA A 34 -6.27 0.21 9.39
C ALA A 34 -6.89 1.57 9.80
N SER A 35 -7.06 2.50 8.85
CA SER A 35 -7.66 3.80 9.09
C SER A 35 -9.15 3.71 9.46
N TYR A 36 -9.90 2.80 8.84
CA TYR A 36 -11.32 2.55 9.09
C TYR A 36 -11.54 1.86 10.43
N LEU A 37 -10.68 0.90 10.80
CA LEU A 37 -10.68 0.31 12.14
C LEU A 37 -10.43 1.37 13.21
N LEU A 38 -9.52 2.32 12.97
CA LEU A 38 -9.33 3.46 13.88
C LEU A 38 -10.53 4.40 13.87
N TYR A 39 -11.12 4.67 12.70
CA TYR A 39 -12.32 5.48 12.58
C TYR A 39 -13.48 4.89 13.42
N GLU A 40 -13.77 3.60 13.27
CA GLU A 40 -14.79 2.91 14.04
C GLU A 40 -14.45 2.90 15.53
N ALA A 41 -13.19 2.62 15.91
CA ALA A 41 -12.78 2.65 17.31
C ALA A 41 -12.95 4.03 17.97
N TRP A 42 -12.89 5.11 17.19
CA TRP A 42 -12.99 6.48 17.67
C TRP A 42 -14.41 7.05 17.67
N THR A 43 -15.25 6.57 16.76
CA THR A 43 -16.57 7.16 16.48
C THR A 43 -17.72 6.20 16.81
N GLY A 44 -17.42 4.92 17.00
CA GLY A 44 -18.42 3.84 17.10
C GLY A 44 -19.17 3.59 15.79
N THR A 45 -18.69 4.12 14.66
CA THR A 45 -19.40 4.08 13.37
C THR A 45 -18.64 3.23 12.35
N ASP A 46 -19.32 2.22 11.80
CA ASP A 46 -18.82 1.44 10.66
C ASP A 46 -18.80 2.29 9.39
N VAL A 47 -17.87 1.98 8.48
CA VAL A 47 -17.79 2.69 7.20
C VAL A 47 -18.80 2.10 6.22
N ALA A 48 -19.62 2.97 5.62
CA ALA A 48 -20.54 2.57 4.56
C ALA A 48 -19.77 2.08 3.31
N ARG A 49 -20.25 1.00 2.69
CA ARG A 49 -19.71 0.49 1.42
C ARG A 49 -20.46 1.17 0.28
N ASP A 50 -19.98 2.33 -0.14
CA ASP A 50 -20.55 3.05 -1.29
C ASP A 50 -19.56 3.06 -2.47
N ALA A 51 -20.07 2.70 -3.65
CA ALA A 51 -19.32 2.73 -4.89
C ALA A 51 -19.23 4.15 -5.48
N ARG A 52 -20.22 5.01 -5.21
CA ARG A 52 -20.34 6.32 -5.87
C ARG A 52 -19.52 7.37 -5.14
N GLN A 53 -18.60 8.00 -5.86
CA GLN A 53 -17.95 9.20 -5.37
C GLN A 53 -18.92 10.38 -5.47
N PRO A 54 -19.13 11.16 -4.39
CA PRO A 54 -19.91 12.37 -4.49
C PRO A 54 -19.15 13.38 -5.37
N GLN A 55 -19.90 14.18 -6.13
CA GLN A 55 -19.33 15.30 -6.89
C GLN A 55 -18.67 16.31 -5.93
N ARG A 56 -17.48 16.78 -6.30
CA ARG A 56 -16.66 17.69 -5.49
C ARG A 56 -15.94 18.66 -6.40
N ALA A 57 -15.71 19.88 -5.90
CA ALA A 57 -14.84 20.86 -6.57
C ALA A 57 -13.38 20.38 -6.73
N SER A 58 -12.94 19.39 -5.94
CA SER A 58 -11.70 18.63 -6.15
C SER A 58 -12.05 17.21 -6.63
N PRO A 59 -12.12 16.98 -7.95
CA PRO A 59 -12.66 15.74 -8.51
C PRO A 59 -11.72 14.54 -8.28
N VAL A 60 -12.34 13.40 -7.98
CA VAL A 60 -11.69 12.09 -7.85
C VAL A 60 -12.60 11.04 -8.50
N GLY A 61 -12.14 10.39 -9.57
CA GLY A 61 -12.94 9.40 -10.27
C GLY A 61 -12.44 9.08 -11.68
N PHE A 62 -13.13 8.14 -12.33
CA PHE A 62 -12.91 7.80 -13.72
C PHE A 62 -13.80 8.63 -14.63
N TYR A 63 -13.22 9.06 -15.75
CA TYR A 63 -13.90 9.90 -16.73
C TYR A 63 -13.65 9.35 -18.14
N PRO A 64 -14.66 9.35 -19.01
CA PRO A 64 -14.50 8.91 -20.38
C PRO A 64 -13.61 9.89 -21.16
N THR A 65 -12.81 9.33 -22.06
CA THR A 65 -12.00 10.06 -23.03
C THR A 65 -12.38 9.63 -24.44
N ALA A 66 -11.78 10.22 -25.47
CA ALA A 66 -12.13 9.92 -26.86
C ALA A 66 -11.88 8.45 -27.26
N ASP A 67 -10.97 7.75 -26.58
CA ASP A 67 -10.53 6.38 -26.91
C ASP A 67 -10.40 5.44 -25.70
N GLY A 68 -10.89 5.84 -24.53
CA GLY A 68 -10.73 5.06 -23.30
C GLY A 68 -11.19 5.82 -22.06
N TRP A 69 -10.47 5.65 -20.95
CA TRP A 69 -10.79 6.26 -19.67
C TRP A 69 -9.57 6.87 -19.01
N ALA A 70 -9.77 7.93 -18.23
CA ALA A 70 -8.73 8.52 -17.41
C ALA A 70 -9.17 8.56 -15.94
N LEU A 71 -8.24 8.23 -15.03
CA LEU A 71 -8.42 8.52 -13.62
C LEU A 71 -7.97 9.95 -13.36
N VAL A 72 -8.88 10.75 -12.80
CA VAL A 72 -8.60 12.07 -12.25
C VAL A 72 -8.53 11.95 -10.73
N PHE A 73 -7.47 12.50 -10.12
CA PHE A 73 -7.34 12.57 -8.67
C PHE A 73 -6.82 13.95 -8.24
N THR A 74 -7.68 14.74 -7.61
CA THR A 74 -7.35 16.11 -7.19
C THR A 74 -7.49 16.26 -5.69
N LEU A 75 -6.42 16.71 -5.04
CA LEU A 75 -6.50 17.24 -3.67
C LEU A 75 -6.81 18.74 -3.71
N PRO A 76 -7.35 19.32 -2.62
CA PRO A 76 -7.54 20.77 -2.52
C PRO A 76 -6.28 21.58 -2.84
N SER A 77 -5.10 21.11 -2.42
CA SER A 77 -3.81 21.76 -2.72
C SER A 77 -3.36 21.63 -4.18
N TRP A 78 -4.01 20.78 -4.98
CA TRP A 78 -3.76 20.59 -6.41
C TRP A 78 -4.82 21.23 -7.29
N ALA A 79 -5.92 21.76 -6.71
CA ALA A 79 -6.95 22.48 -7.46
C ALA A 79 -6.39 23.61 -8.34
N PRO A 80 -5.38 24.42 -7.91
CA PRO A 80 -4.77 25.41 -8.80
C PRO A 80 -4.14 24.82 -10.06
N ARG A 81 -3.58 23.59 -9.98
CA ARG A 81 -2.97 22.88 -11.11
C ARG A 81 -4.02 22.39 -12.10
N MET A 82 -5.15 21.92 -11.60
CA MET A 82 -6.32 21.56 -12.40
C MET A 82 -6.84 22.79 -13.14
N VAL A 83 -7.12 23.89 -12.42
CA VAL A 83 -7.62 25.13 -13.01
C VAL A 83 -6.67 25.66 -14.08
N GLN A 84 -5.35 25.67 -13.82
CA GLN A 84 -4.36 26.04 -14.82
C GLN A 84 -4.43 25.16 -16.08
N THR A 85 -4.64 23.84 -15.92
CA THR A 85 -4.77 22.91 -17.05
C THR A 85 -6.01 23.19 -17.88
N LEU A 86 -7.18 23.31 -17.22
CA LEU A 86 -8.45 23.55 -17.90
C LEU A 86 -8.49 24.93 -18.59
N THR A 87 -8.02 25.99 -17.90
CA THR A 87 -7.96 27.34 -18.47
C THR A 87 -6.99 27.44 -19.64
N SER A 88 -5.84 26.74 -19.59
CA SER A 88 -4.91 26.67 -20.72
C SER A 88 -5.53 25.96 -21.94
N ALA A 89 -6.51 25.08 -21.72
CA ALA A 89 -7.31 24.45 -22.76
C ALA A 89 -8.51 25.31 -23.23
N GLY A 90 -8.66 26.54 -22.72
CA GLY A 90 -9.76 27.44 -23.05
C GLY A 90 -11.08 27.11 -22.35
N LEU A 91 -11.05 26.33 -21.26
CA LEU A 91 -12.23 25.90 -20.52
C LEU A 91 -12.32 26.59 -19.16
N GLY A 92 -13.53 26.67 -18.60
CA GLY A 92 -13.79 27.38 -17.34
C GLY A 92 -13.68 28.90 -17.45
N GLY A 93 -13.87 29.44 -18.67
CA GLY A 93 -13.73 30.85 -19.01
C GLY A 93 -14.86 31.75 -18.49
N ASP A 94 -14.56 33.06 -18.52
CA ASP A 94 -15.34 34.18 -17.99
C ASP A 94 -16.63 34.42 -18.79
N SER A 95 -17.79 34.33 -18.11
CA SER A 95 -19.09 34.75 -18.66
C SER A 95 -19.19 36.27 -18.84
N GLY A 96 -18.18 37.03 -18.39
CA GLY A 96 -18.16 38.49 -18.34
C GLY A 96 -18.72 39.07 -17.03
N ASP A 97 -19.21 38.20 -16.14
CA ASP A 97 -19.84 38.56 -14.86
C ASP A 97 -18.96 38.21 -13.64
N GLY A 98 -17.70 37.80 -13.84
CA GLY A 98 -16.79 37.38 -12.76
C GLY A 98 -17.06 35.96 -12.23
N ASP A 99 -17.55 35.08 -13.10
CA ASP A 99 -18.00 33.72 -12.79
C ASP A 99 -17.10 32.64 -13.44
N SER A 100 -15.79 32.88 -13.51
CA SER A 100 -14.84 31.90 -14.05
C SER A 100 -14.34 30.91 -12.98
N LEU A 101 -13.85 29.74 -13.40
CA LEU A 101 -13.20 28.79 -12.48
C LEU A 101 -12.00 29.43 -11.77
N ALA A 102 -11.21 30.22 -12.49
CA ALA A 102 -10.02 30.86 -11.94
C ALA A 102 -10.36 31.85 -10.81
N GLU A 103 -11.43 32.62 -10.95
CA GLU A 103 -11.88 33.58 -9.94
C GLU A 103 -12.46 32.87 -8.72
N ARG A 104 -13.29 31.83 -8.92
CA ARG A 104 -13.88 31.06 -7.80
C ARG A 104 -12.80 30.38 -6.95
N PHE A 105 -11.78 29.80 -7.57
CA PHE A 105 -10.66 29.18 -6.85
C PHE A 105 -9.64 30.18 -6.26
N ALA A 106 -9.74 31.48 -6.53
CA ALA A 106 -8.80 32.49 -6.03
C ALA A 106 -8.93 32.74 -4.52
N SER A 107 -10.05 32.35 -3.91
CA SER A 107 -10.32 32.51 -2.48
C SER A 107 -10.62 31.15 -1.82
N PRO A 108 -10.13 30.87 -0.60
CA PRO A 108 -10.48 29.65 0.15
C PRO A 108 -11.98 29.42 0.35
N ALA A 109 -12.83 30.43 0.11
CA ALA A 109 -14.29 30.32 0.12
C ALA A 109 -14.84 29.25 -0.85
N TRP A 110 -14.07 28.87 -1.88
CA TRP A 110 -14.43 27.81 -2.84
C TRP A 110 -14.77 26.48 -2.18
N LEU A 111 -14.20 26.19 -1.00
CA LEU A 111 -14.47 24.96 -0.25
C LEU A 111 -15.94 24.82 0.18
N ALA A 112 -16.67 25.93 0.27
CA ALA A 112 -18.08 25.97 0.65
C ALA A 112 -18.99 26.41 -0.51
N ASP A 113 -18.46 26.50 -1.74
CA ASP A 113 -19.20 26.93 -2.91
C ASP A 113 -20.06 25.76 -3.48
N PRO A 114 -21.40 25.87 -3.45
CA PRO A 114 -22.28 24.77 -3.86
C PRO A 114 -22.34 24.57 -5.38
N ASP A 115 -22.03 25.59 -6.19
CA ASP A 115 -22.17 25.53 -7.65
C ASP A 115 -20.85 25.10 -8.33
N LEU A 116 -19.73 25.27 -7.62
CA LEU A 116 -18.41 24.97 -8.15
C LEU A 116 -18.20 23.51 -8.58
N PRO A 117 -18.73 22.48 -7.89
CA PRO A 117 -18.63 21.10 -8.35
C PRO A 117 -19.16 20.90 -9.78
N ASP A 118 -20.33 21.45 -10.10
CA ASP A 118 -20.96 21.31 -11.44
C ASP A 118 -20.17 22.04 -12.53
N MET A 119 -19.63 23.22 -12.21
CA MET A 119 -18.77 23.96 -13.13
C MET A 119 -17.48 23.20 -13.44
N VAL A 120 -16.83 22.62 -12.42
CA VAL A 120 -15.63 21.80 -12.58
C VAL A 120 -15.95 20.56 -13.41
N GLU A 121 -17.01 19.84 -13.08
CA GLU A 121 -17.41 18.62 -13.77
C GLU A 121 -17.70 18.88 -15.26
N THR A 122 -18.39 19.98 -15.58
CA THR A 122 -18.67 20.37 -16.97
C THR A 122 -17.40 20.66 -17.75
N ALA A 123 -16.51 21.48 -17.20
CA ALA A 123 -15.24 21.81 -17.86
C ALA A 123 -14.36 20.56 -18.03
N LEU A 124 -14.33 19.70 -17.01
CA LEU A 124 -13.56 18.47 -17.01
C LEU A 124 -14.05 17.48 -18.07
N PHE A 125 -15.36 17.25 -18.15
CA PHE A 125 -15.96 16.34 -19.12
C PHE A 125 -15.70 16.81 -20.56
N VAL A 126 -15.90 18.10 -20.85
CA VAL A 126 -15.61 18.68 -22.18
C VAL A 126 -14.15 18.49 -22.56
N TRP A 127 -13.24 18.71 -21.62
CA TRP A 127 -11.81 18.51 -21.85
C TRP A 127 -11.50 17.04 -22.14
N LEU A 128 -11.91 16.13 -21.26
CA LEU A 128 -11.52 14.73 -21.33
C LEU A 128 -12.14 14.00 -22.53
N ALA A 129 -13.43 14.21 -22.79
CA ALA A 129 -14.12 13.58 -23.91
C ALA A 129 -13.57 14.01 -25.30
N GLY A 130 -12.96 15.19 -25.38
CA GLY A 130 -12.36 15.72 -26.61
C GLY A 130 -10.94 15.22 -26.93
N HIS A 131 -10.31 14.47 -26.04
CA HIS A 131 -8.90 14.06 -26.14
C HIS A 131 -8.74 12.57 -25.86
N THR A 132 -7.65 11.96 -26.35
CA THR A 132 -7.32 10.58 -26.01
C THR A 132 -6.80 10.46 -24.58
N GLN A 133 -6.93 9.28 -23.97
CA GLN A 133 -6.43 9.01 -22.61
C GLN A 133 -4.92 9.29 -22.45
N SER A 134 -4.12 9.03 -23.49
CA SER A 134 -2.69 9.33 -23.49
C SER A 134 -2.43 10.84 -23.54
N THR A 135 -3.20 11.60 -24.33
CA THR A 135 -3.02 13.05 -24.47
C THR A 135 -3.42 13.78 -23.19
N VAL A 136 -4.54 13.40 -22.55
CA VAL A 136 -4.97 14.03 -21.29
C VAL A 136 -3.98 13.77 -20.16
N GLY A 137 -3.44 12.54 -20.06
CA GLY A 137 -2.40 12.20 -19.10
C GLY A 137 -1.16 13.07 -19.30
N ALA A 138 -0.62 13.12 -20.52
CA ALA A 138 0.55 13.94 -20.81
C ALA A 138 0.32 15.44 -20.55
N ALA A 139 -0.85 15.97 -20.94
CA ALA A 139 -1.19 17.38 -20.75
C ALA A 139 -1.34 17.76 -19.27
N ALA A 140 -1.97 16.94 -18.44
CA ALA A 140 -2.09 17.18 -17.00
C ALA A 140 -0.72 17.20 -16.30
N GLN A 141 0.21 16.35 -16.75
CA GLN A 141 1.55 16.25 -16.16
C GLN A 141 2.42 17.48 -16.44
N VAL A 142 2.12 18.29 -17.47
CA VAL A 142 2.74 19.61 -17.68
C VAL A 142 2.55 20.52 -16.46
N ASN A 143 1.36 20.49 -15.86
CA ASN A 143 1.02 21.28 -14.68
C ASN A 143 1.14 20.49 -13.37
N LYS A 144 1.72 19.28 -13.40
CA LYS A 144 1.86 18.40 -12.22
C LYS A 144 0.51 18.06 -11.57
N TRP A 145 -0.50 17.79 -12.39
CA TRP A 145 -1.82 17.36 -11.93
C TRP A 145 -2.01 15.84 -12.13
N GLY A 146 -2.62 15.18 -11.14
CA GLY A 146 -2.78 13.73 -11.08
C GLY A 146 -3.87 13.21 -12.00
N VAL A 147 -3.57 13.13 -13.30
CA VAL A 147 -4.41 12.48 -14.31
C VAL A 147 -3.59 11.41 -15.04
N THR A 148 -4.15 10.21 -15.14
CA THR A 148 -3.50 9.04 -15.77
C THR A 148 -4.50 8.22 -16.58
N PRO A 149 -4.09 7.62 -17.71
CA PRO A 149 -4.93 6.69 -18.46
C PRO A 149 -5.26 5.43 -17.63
N LEU A 150 -6.36 4.77 -18.00
CA LEU A 150 -6.72 3.43 -17.54
C LEU A 150 -6.23 2.40 -18.58
N ASN A 151 -5.06 1.84 -18.35
CA ASN A 151 -4.48 0.87 -19.28
C ASN A 151 -4.92 -0.55 -18.96
N ALA A 152 -4.87 -1.45 -19.95
CA ALA A 152 -4.87 -2.90 -19.73
C ALA A 152 -3.42 -3.42 -19.70
N PRO A 153 -3.15 -4.59 -19.07
CA PRO A 153 -1.81 -5.20 -19.06
C PRO A 153 -1.19 -5.33 -20.46
N ALA A 154 -2.00 -5.66 -21.47
CA ALA A 154 -1.55 -5.79 -22.86
C ALA A 154 -1.00 -4.48 -23.46
N ASP A 155 -1.52 -3.31 -23.03
CA ASP A 155 -1.06 -2.01 -23.53
C ASP A 155 0.34 -1.66 -23.04
N LEU A 156 0.76 -2.26 -21.91
CA LEU A 156 1.98 -1.88 -21.21
C LEU A 156 3.21 -2.63 -21.67
N LEU A 157 3.03 -3.76 -22.37
CA LEU A 157 4.16 -4.51 -22.93
C LEU A 157 5.01 -3.61 -23.82
N ASP A 158 4.40 -2.73 -24.62
CA ASP A 158 5.11 -1.84 -25.53
C ASP A 158 5.06 -0.36 -25.10
N ASP A 159 4.68 -0.11 -23.86
CA ASP A 159 4.64 1.24 -23.30
C ASP A 159 6.06 1.85 -23.28
N PRO A 160 6.21 3.11 -23.74
CA PRO A 160 7.52 3.72 -23.92
C PRO A 160 8.29 3.88 -22.62
N HIS A 161 7.61 3.99 -21.47
CA HIS A 161 8.29 4.11 -20.19
C HIS A 161 8.88 2.79 -19.72
N PHE A 162 8.09 1.72 -19.70
CA PHE A 162 8.58 0.40 -19.29
C PHE A 162 9.61 -0.15 -20.29
N ALA A 163 9.48 0.17 -21.57
CA ALA A 163 10.49 -0.11 -22.59
C ALA A 163 11.80 0.66 -22.34
N ALA A 164 11.75 1.97 -22.10
CA ALA A 164 12.94 2.79 -21.82
C ALA A 164 13.70 2.31 -20.58
N ARG A 165 12.97 1.74 -19.61
CA ARG A 165 13.53 1.16 -18.40
C ARG A 165 13.98 -0.29 -18.57
N GLY A 166 13.71 -0.94 -19.71
CA GLY A 166 14.04 -2.36 -19.92
C GLY A 166 13.34 -3.28 -18.92
N PHE A 167 12.13 -2.94 -18.50
CA PHE A 167 11.43 -3.66 -17.43
C PHE A 167 10.97 -5.05 -17.88
N PHE A 168 10.49 -5.18 -19.11
CA PHE A 168 10.14 -6.49 -19.66
C PHE A 168 11.36 -7.15 -20.31
N VAL A 169 11.71 -8.35 -19.86
CA VAL A 169 12.92 -9.08 -20.26
C VAL A 169 12.57 -10.42 -20.92
N PRO A 170 13.33 -10.86 -21.94
CA PRO A 170 13.16 -12.19 -22.51
C PRO A 170 13.74 -13.25 -21.56
N VAL A 171 12.97 -14.31 -21.31
CA VAL A 171 13.36 -15.47 -20.50
C VAL A 171 13.21 -16.74 -21.34
N GLU A 172 14.30 -17.48 -21.49
CA GLU A 172 14.30 -18.76 -22.20
C GLU A 172 13.73 -19.86 -21.30
N HIS A 173 12.58 -20.45 -21.65
CA HIS A 173 11.97 -21.55 -20.93
C HIS A 173 12.03 -22.85 -21.75
N PRO A 174 12.52 -23.97 -21.18
CA PRO A 174 12.74 -25.22 -21.94
C PRO A 174 11.51 -25.77 -22.66
N ALA A 175 10.30 -25.54 -22.14
CA ALA A 175 9.06 -26.03 -22.73
C ALA A 175 8.22 -24.96 -23.44
N ALA A 176 8.44 -23.68 -23.15
CA ALA A 176 7.60 -22.57 -23.65
C ALA A 176 8.34 -21.69 -24.68
N GLY A 177 9.62 -21.96 -24.94
CA GLY A 177 10.46 -21.09 -25.75
C GLY A 177 10.80 -19.79 -25.03
N THR A 178 11.11 -18.74 -25.79
CA THR A 178 11.36 -17.40 -25.24
C THR A 178 10.04 -16.76 -24.82
N VAL A 179 9.90 -16.46 -23.52
CA VAL A 179 8.74 -15.75 -22.96
C VAL A 179 9.17 -14.38 -22.47
N ARG A 180 8.37 -13.35 -22.74
CA ARG A 180 8.61 -12.01 -22.20
C ARG A 180 8.05 -11.93 -20.78
N GLN A 181 8.91 -11.71 -19.79
CA GLN A 181 8.54 -11.64 -18.37
C GLN A 181 8.86 -10.26 -17.79
N LEU A 182 8.28 -9.98 -16.62
CA LEU A 182 8.60 -8.80 -15.83
C LEU A 182 10.01 -8.93 -15.21
N GLY A 183 10.73 -7.83 -15.12
CA GLY A 183 12.05 -7.75 -14.49
C GLY A 183 11.98 -7.69 -12.97
N ALA A 184 13.08 -7.36 -12.30
CA ALA A 184 13.10 -7.25 -10.84
C ALA A 184 12.19 -6.10 -10.32
N PRO A 185 11.54 -6.26 -9.15
CA PRO A 185 10.63 -5.26 -8.58
C PRO A 185 11.31 -3.98 -8.06
N PHE A 186 12.63 -4.00 -7.92
CA PHE A 186 13.45 -2.86 -7.56
C PHE A 186 14.86 -3.03 -8.13
N ARG A 187 15.63 -1.95 -8.18
CA ARG A 187 16.98 -1.92 -8.76
C ARG A 187 17.95 -1.30 -7.77
N LEU A 188 19.20 -1.75 -7.83
CA LEU A 188 20.29 -1.04 -7.18
C LEU A 188 20.87 -0.07 -8.20
N HIS A 189 21.17 1.16 -7.80
CA HIS A 189 21.59 2.24 -8.70
C HIS A 189 22.77 1.91 -9.63
N ARG A 190 23.67 1.01 -9.20
CA ARG A 190 24.82 0.57 -10.01
C ARG A 190 24.49 -0.54 -11.01
N VAL A 191 23.22 -0.93 -11.11
CA VAL A 191 22.76 -2.04 -11.94
C VAL A 191 21.87 -1.49 -13.05
N ASN A 192 22.37 -1.52 -14.29
CA ASN A 192 21.63 -1.10 -15.46
C ASN A 192 21.12 -2.32 -16.24
N PRO A 193 19.82 -2.67 -16.20
CA PRO A 193 19.30 -3.85 -16.88
C PRO A 193 19.39 -3.79 -18.42
N ARG A 194 19.73 -2.62 -18.99
CA ARG A 194 20.03 -2.47 -20.43
C ARG A 194 21.47 -2.86 -20.78
N ASP A 195 22.39 -2.82 -19.82
CA ASP A 195 23.76 -3.31 -20.00
C ASP A 195 23.77 -4.84 -19.93
N ALA A 196 24.35 -5.51 -20.92
CA ALA A 196 24.41 -6.97 -20.98
C ALA A 196 25.09 -7.60 -19.75
N SER A 197 26.08 -6.91 -19.15
CA SER A 197 26.81 -7.38 -17.98
C SER A 197 25.96 -7.40 -16.70
N ASP A 198 25.13 -6.38 -16.51
CA ASP A 198 24.21 -6.25 -15.38
C ASP A 198 22.90 -7.01 -15.60
N ARG A 199 22.44 -7.09 -16.85
CA ARG A 199 21.22 -7.82 -17.25
C ARG A 199 21.26 -9.28 -16.83
N ALA A 200 22.42 -9.93 -16.92
CA ALA A 200 22.58 -11.32 -16.48
C ALA A 200 22.32 -11.52 -14.98
N SER A 201 22.56 -10.49 -14.15
CA SER A 201 22.33 -10.54 -12.70
C SER A 201 20.90 -10.16 -12.29
N THR A 202 20.14 -9.57 -13.21
CA THR A 202 18.79 -9.02 -12.97
C THR A 202 17.69 -9.74 -13.74
N THR A 203 18.03 -10.52 -14.76
CA THR A 203 17.07 -11.35 -15.50
C THR A 203 16.63 -12.50 -14.60
N PRO A 204 15.31 -12.68 -14.37
CA PRO A 204 14.81 -13.84 -13.66
C PRO A 204 15.25 -15.14 -14.35
N ARG A 205 15.51 -16.18 -13.57
CA ARG A 205 15.59 -17.54 -14.13
C ARG A 205 14.20 -17.98 -14.56
N HIS A 206 14.14 -18.88 -15.54
CA HIS A 206 12.88 -19.52 -15.92
C HIS A 206 12.29 -20.28 -14.74
N ALA A 207 10.96 -20.40 -14.70
CA ALA A 207 10.29 -21.21 -13.69
C ALA A 207 10.77 -22.68 -13.81
N PRO A 208 11.16 -23.34 -12.71
CA PRO A 208 11.79 -24.66 -12.79
C PRO A 208 10.81 -25.71 -13.32
N LEU A 209 11.29 -26.62 -14.17
CA LEU A 209 10.52 -27.80 -14.56
C LEU A 209 10.32 -28.73 -13.35
N LEU A 210 9.27 -29.55 -13.39
CA LEU A 210 9.05 -30.58 -12.37
C LEU A 210 10.26 -31.52 -12.29
N GLY A 211 10.97 -31.48 -11.16
CA GLY A 211 12.16 -32.29 -10.90
C GLY A 211 13.47 -31.78 -11.53
N GLU A 212 13.50 -30.57 -12.12
CA GLU A 212 14.70 -30.01 -12.80
C GLU A 212 15.94 -30.03 -11.90
N HIS A 213 15.76 -29.67 -10.63
CA HIS A 213 16.84 -29.49 -9.66
C HIS A 213 16.96 -30.65 -8.65
N ASP A 214 16.22 -31.76 -8.82
CA ASP A 214 16.23 -32.88 -7.87
C ASP A 214 17.64 -33.41 -7.61
N GLY A 215 18.43 -33.59 -8.67
CA GLY A 215 19.81 -34.07 -8.56
C GLY A 215 20.72 -33.09 -7.83
N GLU A 216 20.65 -31.80 -8.19
CA GLU A 216 21.44 -30.73 -7.57
C GLU A 216 21.12 -30.58 -6.09
N VAL A 217 19.83 -30.52 -5.74
CA VAL A 217 19.37 -30.37 -4.36
C VAL A 217 19.75 -31.60 -3.52
N ARG A 218 19.55 -32.82 -4.02
CA ARG A 218 19.95 -34.04 -3.31
C ARG A 218 21.46 -34.09 -3.10
N ALA A 219 22.25 -33.71 -4.10
CA ALA A 219 23.71 -33.63 -3.97
C ALA A 219 24.14 -32.56 -2.93
N GLY A 220 23.49 -31.40 -2.93
CA GLY A 220 23.71 -30.34 -1.95
C GLY A 220 23.38 -30.77 -0.52
N LEU A 221 22.28 -31.50 -0.33
CA LEU A 221 21.89 -32.06 0.97
C LEU A 221 22.85 -33.16 1.45
N ALA A 222 23.42 -33.94 0.53
CA ALA A 222 24.40 -34.98 0.83
C ALA A 222 25.83 -34.44 1.06
N ALA A 223 26.07 -33.14 0.82
CA ALA A 223 27.38 -32.54 1.02
C ALA A 223 27.81 -32.66 2.51
N PRO A 224 29.09 -32.94 2.81
CA PRO A 224 29.56 -33.24 4.17
C PRO A 224 29.19 -32.18 5.23
N GLY A 225 29.12 -30.90 4.85
CA GLY A 225 28.73 -29.82 5.75
C GLY A 225 27.23 -29.76 6.07
N VAL A 226 26.37 -30.28 5.19
CA VAL A 226 24.91 -30.32 5.38
C VAL A 226 24.48 -31.62 6.05
N ALA A 227 25.10 -32.74 5.68
CA ALA A 227 24.93 -34.02 6.37
C ALA A 227 25.36 -33.93 7.85
N ALA A 228 26.45 -33.23 8.16
CA ALA A 228 26.87 -32.96 9.54
C ALA A 228 25.89 -32.04 10.31
N MET A 229 25.19 -31.11 9.66
CA MET A 229 24.12 -30.32 10.28
C MET A 229 22.86 -31.14 10.55
N SER A 230 22.58 -32.15 9.71
CA SER A 230 21.54 -33.15 9.92
C SER A 230 21.87 -34.11 11.06
N GLU A 231 23.14 -34.52 11.20
CA GLU A 231 23.62 -35.39 12.29
C GLU A 231 23.87 -34.66 13.61
N ALA A 232 24.14 -33.35 13.59
CA ALA A 232 24.32 -32.50 14.79
C ALA A 232 23.02 -32.26 15.59
N GLY A 233 21.96 -33.00 15.30
CA GLY A 233 20.70 -32.99 16.03
C GLY A 233 19.63 -32.19 15.32
N ASN A 234 18.61 -32.91 14.86
CA ASN A 234 17.29 -32.34 14.61
C ASN A 234 16.83 -31.56 15.87
N PRO A 235 16.56 -30.24 15.80
CA PRO A 235 16.03 -29.47 16.93
C PRO A 235 14.64 -29.93 17.39
N ARG A 236 14.03 -30.93 16.72
CA ARG A 236 12.76 -31.55 17.11
C ARG A 236 12.88 -32.63 18.19
N SER A 237 14.06 -32.88 18.77
CA SER A 237 14.12 -33.66 20.02
C SER A 237 13.69 -32.77 21.19
N PRO A 238 12.62 -33.12 21.94
CA PRO A 238 12.17 -32.34 23.09
C PRO A 238 13.17 -32.31 24.26
N ASP A 239 14.25 -33.11 24.21
CA ASP A 239 15.13 -33.39 25.36
C ASP A 239 16.54 -32.79 25.30
N VAL A 240 16.88 -31.97 24.30
CA VAL A 240 18.15 -31.22 24.32
C VAL A 240 17.84 -29.73 24.29
N ALA A 241 17.73 -29.13 25.47
CA ALA A 241 17.68 -27.68 25.59
C ALA A 241 19.06 -27.11 25.18
N PRO A 242 19.23 -26.47 24.00
CA PRO A 242 20.43 -25.68 23.78
C PRO A 242 20.45 -24.60 24.85
N ALA A 243 21.64 -24.29 25.39
CA ALA A 243 21.81 -23.26 26.40
C ALA A 243 21.04 -21.99 25.97
N ARG A 244 19.96 -21.68 26.70
CA ARG A 244 19.06 -20.54 26.47
C ARG A 244 19.85 -19.23 26.60
N ARG A 245 20.60 -18.84 25.58
CA ARG A 245 20.90 -17.42 25.37
C ARG A 245 19.70 -16.86 24.64
N GLU A 246 18.80 -16.23 25.38
CA GLU A 246 17.79 -15.39 24.75
C GLU A 246 18.51 -14.39 23.84
N PRO A 247 18.14 -14.29 22.56
CA PRO A 247 18.65 -13.22 21.73
C PRO A 247 18.22 -11.90 22.38
N THR A 248 19.14 -11.16 22.98
CA THR A 248 18.79 -9.89 23.65
C THR A 248 18.63 -8.74 22.66
N ARG A 249 18.94 -8.95 21.38
CA ARG A 249 18.91 -7.91 20.34
C ARG A 249 17.77 -8.15 19.35
N LEU A 250 17.03 -7.08 19.09
CA LEU A 250 16.01 -6.99 18.04
C LEU A 250 16.64 -7.13 16.64
N PRO A 251 15.90 -7.57 15.61
CA PRO A 251 16.45 -7.77 14.26
C PRO A 251 17.10 -6.51 13.69
N LEU A 252 16.47 -5.36 13.89
CA LEU A 252 16.99 -4.05 13.50
C LEU A 252 17.43 -3.20 14.69
N GLY A 253 17.69 -3.84 15.84
CA GLY A 253 18.22 -3.15 17.01
C GLY A 253 19.56 -2.48 16.68
N GLY A 254 19.63 -1.15 16.87
CA GLY A 254 20.80 -0.34 16.55
C GLY A 254 20.84 0.21 15.11
N ILE A 255 19.84 -0.09 14.28
CA ILE A 255 19.70 0.53 12.96
C ILE A 255 18.87 1.81 13.10
N ARG A 256 19.40 2.92 12.56
CA ARG A 256 18.67 4.21 12.51
C ARG A 256 18.12 4.49 11.11
N VAL A 257 16.82 4.80 11.06
CA VAL A 257 16.11 5.14 9.83
C VAL A 257 15.69 6.60 9.87
N LEU A 258 16.11 7.37 8.88
CA LEU A 258 15.61 8.72 8.62
C LEU A 258 14.39 8.64 7.70
N ASP A 259 13.22 8.96 8.24
CA ASP A 259 11.94 8.94 7.55
C ASP A 259 11.62 10.34 6.98
N LEU A 260 11.81 10.50 5.67
CA LEU A 260 11.46 11.70 4.88
C LEU A 260 10.23 11.46 4.02
N THR A 261 9.35 10.56 4.46
CA THR A 261 8.25 10.04 3.64
C THR A 261 6.94 10.78 3.88
N VAL A 262 6.04 10.68 2.90
CA VAL A 262 4.69 11.26 2.91
C VAL A 262 3.66 10.23 2.48
N VAL A 263 2.40 10.49 2.80
CA VAL A 263 1.23 9.68 2.43
C VAL A 263 1.29 8.27 3.04
N TRP A 264 1.51 7.21 2.25
CA TRP A 264 1.29 5.83 2.71
C TRP A 264 2.45 4.87 2.47
N ALA A 265 2.91 4.66 1.23
CA ALA A 265 3.94 3.65 0.93
C ALA A 265 5.21 3.80 1.78
N GLY A 266 5.79 5.00 1.78
CA GLY A 266 6.99 5.30 2.56
C GLY A 266 6.74 5.23 4.07
N PRO A 267 5.71 5.89 4.63
CA PRO A 267 5.44 5.82 6.05
C PRO A 267 5.16 4.41 6.56
N ALA A 268 4.47 3.56 5.80
CA ALA A 268 4.24 2.18 6.17
C ALA A 268 5.52 1.33 6.07
N CYS A 269 6.39 1.58 5.08
CA CYS A 269 7.70 0.94 4.99
C CYS A 269 8.52 1.20 6.27
N THR A 270 8.64 2.46 6.68
CA THR A 270 9.39 2.82 7.90
C THR A 270 8.71 2.31 9.17
N MET A 271 7.38 2.23 9.21
CA MET A 271 6.65 1.56 10.29
C MET A 271 7.04 0.08 10.41
N TYR A 272 7.12 -0.67 9.31
CA TYR A 272 7.56 -2.06 9.34
C TYR A 272 9.01 -2.22 9.80
N LEU A 273 9.90 -1.29 9.43
CA LEU A 273 11.28 -1.27 9.94
C LEU A 273 11.30 -0.99 11.46
N GLY A 274 10.47 -0.06 11.94
CA GLY A 274 10.29 0.23 13.37
C GLY A 274 9.73 -0.96 14.15
N ASP A 275 8.75 -1.69 13.57
CA ASP A 275 8.20 -2.92 14.14
C ASP A 275 9.23 -4.05 14.28
N LEU A 276 10.30 -4.02 13.49
CA LEU A 276 11.45 -4.93 13.57
C LEU A 276 12.56 -4.41 14.50
N GLY A 277 12.35 -3.25 15.15
CA GLY A 277 13.23 -2.69 16.18
C GLY A 277 14.15 -1.56 15.72
N ALA A 278 13.99 -1.03 14.50
CA ALA A 278 14.75 0.12 14.05
C ALA A 278 14.35 1.40 14.83
N GLU A 279 15.30 2.30 15.02
CA GLU A 279 15.01 3.66 15.49
C GLU A 279 14.61 4.52 14.29
N VAL A 280 13.32 4.80 14.15
CA VAL A 280 12.78 5.59 13.03
C VAL A 280 12.60 7.04 13.49
N ILE A 281 13.32 7.98 12.87
CA ILE A 281 13.21 9.41 13.11
C ILE A 281 12.52 10.05 11.92
N ARG A 282 11.28 10.47 12.12
CA ARG A 282 10.51 11.25 11.15
C ARG A 282 10.86 12.72 11.27
N VAL A 283 11.26 13.34 10.16
CA VAL A 283 11.51 14.78 10.06
C VAL A 283 10.32 15.44 9.38
N ASP A 284 9.62 16.31 10.10
CA ASP A 284 8.55 17.13 9.53
C ASP A 284 9.04 18.58 9.34
N ASN A 285 8.67 19.19 8.21
CA ASN A 285 8.93 20.61 8.00
C ASN A 285 7.82 21.44 8.66
N PRO A 286 8.12 22.30 9.65
CA PRO A 286 7.10 23.07 10.35
C PRO A 286 6.41 24.12 9.46
N TYR A 287 7.01 24.50 8.34
CA TYR A 287 6.45 25.49 7.40
C TYR A 287 5.78 24.85 6.17
N VAL A 288 5.79 23.52 6.06
CA VAL A 288 5.18 22.80 4.94
C VAL A 288 4.33 21.68 5.49
N PHE A 289 3.01 21.90 5.49
CA PHE A 289 2.06 20.90 5.96
C PHE A 289 2.02 19.68 5.01
N PRO A 290 2.26 18.45 5.50
CA PRO A 290 2.26 17.25 4.67
C PRO A 290 0.81 16.76 4.48
N THR A 291 0.09 17.41 3.55
CA THR A 291 -1.27 17.04 3.16
C THR A 291 -1.36 15.53 2.86
N ALA A 292 -2.44 14.89 3.30
CA ALA A 292 -2.67 13.44 3.21
C ALA A 292 -1.63 12.57 3.93
N THR A 293 -0.79 13.14 4.80
CA THR A 293 0.04 12.39 5.76
C THR A 293 -0.39 12.66 7.19
N ARG A 294 -0.50 13.94 7.55
CA ARG A 294 -0.96 14.38 8.88
C ARG A 294 -2.37 14.97 8.86
N GLY A 295 -3.16 14.64 7.84
CA GLY A 295 -4.48 15.19 7.59
C GLY A 295 -4.56 15.98 6.28
N LEU A 296 -5.75 16.48 5.95
CA LEU A 296 -6.00 17.20 4.69
C LEU A 296 -5.61 18.68 4.75
N MET A 297 -5.68 19.27 5.94
CA MET A 297 -5.26 20.65 6.22
C MET A 297 -4.80 20.77 7.68
N PRO A 298 -4.01 21.80 8.05
CA PRO A 298 -3.48 21.93 9.41
C PRO A 298 -4.58 22.02 10.48
N ARG A 299 -5.63 22.81 10.22
CA ARG A 299 -6.72 23.10 11.16
C ARG A 299 -8.08 23.06 10.45
N PRO A 300 -8.67 21.88 10.21
CA PRO A 300 -9.99 21.81 9.62
C PRO A 300 -11.05 22.38 10.59
N PRO A 301 -11.99 23.21 10.10
CA PRO A 301 -13.18 23.58 10.85
C PRO A 301 -13.93 22.35 11.37
N ARG A 302 -14.58 22.48 12.52
CA ARG A 302 -15.31 21.35 13.13
C ARG A 302 -16.51 20.95 12.30
N GLU A 303 -17.13 21.92 11.63
CA GLU A 303 -18.36 21.81 10.86
C GLU A 303 -18.17 20.90 9.64
N ILE A 304 -16.99 20.90 9.03
CA ILE A 304 -16.72 20.09 7.82
C ILE A 304 -16.26 18.66 8.16
N ASN A 305 -16.00 18.34 9.44
CA ASN A 305 -15.46 17.04 9.84
C ASN A 305 -16.30 15.83 9.34
N PRO A 306 -17.65 15.84 9.42
CA PRO A 306 -18.47 14.76 8.85
C PRO A 306 -18.27 14.56 7.35
N GLU A 307 -17.99 15.63 6.60
CA GLU A 307 -17.84 15.63 5.14
C GLU A 307 -16.46 15.16 4.67
N LEU A 308 -15.44 15.24 5.53
CA LEU A 308 -14.07 14.81 5.19
C LEU A 308 -13.93 13.28 5.06
N GLY A 309 -14.96 12.53 5.48
CA GLY A 309 -15.07 11.09 5.29
C GLY A 309 -14.19 10.24 6.22
N PRO A 310 -14.26 8.90 6.08
CA PRO A 310 -13.68 7.96 7.03
C PRO A 310 -12.15 7.90 7.01
N LEU A 311 -11.50 8.52 6.01
CA LEU A 311 -10.04 8.67 5.96
C LEU A 311 -9.54 9.95 6.65
N SER A 312 -10.43 10.74 7.22
CA SER A 312 -10.14 12.03 7.86
C SER A 312 -10.73 12.13 9.27
N GLY A 313 -10.96 10.99 9.93
CA GLY A 313 -11.57 10.94 11.25
C GLY A 313 -10.66 11.43 12.37
N TYR A 314 -11.28 11.80 13.47
CA TYR A 314 -10.66 12.20 14.73
C TYR A 314 -11.35 11.53 15.92
N PRO A 315 -10.64 11.30 17.05
CA PRO A 315 -11.27 10.90 18.30
C PRO A 315 -12.39 11.86 18.68
N ASP A 316 -13.54 11.30 19.08
CA ASP A 316 -14.74 12.03 19.53
C ASP A 316 -15.33 13.00 18.48
N HIS A 317 -15.03 12.79 17.18
CA HIS A 317 -15.34 13.73 16.09
C HIS A 317 -14.80 15.15 16.31
N ASP A 318 -13.72 15.29 17.09
CA ASP A 318 -13.11 16.57 17.40
C ASP A 318 -11.65 16.64 16.89
N PRO A 319 -11.38 17.49 15.87
CA PRO A 319 -10.02 17.78 15.43
C PRO A 319 -9.11 18.21 16.58
N GLY A 320 -9.65 18.88 17.59
CA GLY A 320 -8.90 19.40 18.73
C GLY A 320 -7.91 20.49 18.34
N ARG A 321 -7.04 20.87 19.29
CA ARG A 321 -6.08 21.96 19.11
C ARG A 321 -4.98 21.65 18.08
N ARG A 322 -4.59 20.38 17.96
CA ARG A 322 -3.51 19.91 17.08
C ARG A 322 -3.98 18.70 16.26
N PRO A 323 -4.79 18.94 15.22
CA PRO A 323 -5.42 17.88 14.44
C PRO A 323 -4.41 16.90 13.82
N TRP A 324 -3.23 17.39 13.45
CA TRP A 324 -2.15 16.62 12.84
C TRP A 324 -1.53 15.52 13.71
N ASN A 325 -1.84 15.49 15.00
CA ASN A 325 -1.45 14.42 15.93
C ASN A 325 -2.61 13.46 16.23
N ARG A 326 -3.83 13.79 15.79
CA ARG A 326 -5.08 13.11 16.18
C ARG A 326 -5.76 12.39 15.03
N GLN A 327 -5.27 12.56 13.80
CA GLN A 327 -5.96 12.09 12.61
C GLN A 327 -5.68 10.59 12.33
N ASN A 328 -6.70 9.84 11.87
CA ASN A 328 -6.61 8.38 11.76
C ASN A 328 -5.66 7.88 10.67
N LEU A 329 -5.58 8.57 9.53
CA LEU A 329 -4.65 8.25 8.44
C LEU A 329 -3.20 8.27 8.95
N PHE A 330 -2.81 9.35 9.64
CA PHE A 330 -1.49 9.45 10.27
C PHE A 330 -1.28 8.32 11.29
N SER A 331 -2.24 8.16 12.19
CA SER A 331 -2.17 7.18 13.27
C SER A 331 -1.97 5.75 12.77
N ALA A 332 -2.57 5.40 11.63
CA ALA A 332 -2.48 4.07 11.02
C ALA A 332 -1.04 3.66 10.67
N HIS A 333 -0.14 4.61 10.41
CA HIS A 333 1.24 4.35 10.00
C HIS A 333 2.30 5.05 10.86
N ALA A 334 1.92 5.66 12.00
CA ALA A 334 2.81 6.45 12.84
C ALA A 334 3.43 5.67 14.01
N ARG A 335 2.98 4.43 14.28
CA ARG A 335 3.53 3.63 15.39
C ARG A 335 5.02 3.37 15.21
N GLY A 336 5.76 3.33 16.32
CA GLY A 336 7.18 2.99 16.31
C GLY A 336 8.12 4.14 15.90
N LYS A 337 7.61 5.34 15.64
CA LYS A 337 8.39 6.48 15.13
C LYS A 337 8.58 7.58 16.17
N LEU A 338 9.76 8.18 16.15
CA LEU A 338 10.08 9.45 16.79
C LEU A 338 9.77 10.59 15.81
N SER A 339 9.36 11.76 16.31
CA SER A 339 9.12 12.93 15.46
C SER A 339 9.98 14.11 15.87
N CYS A 340 10.75 14.66 14.93
CA CYS A 340 11.38 15.97 15.07
C CYS A 340 10.94 16.92 13.96
N THR A 341 11.09 18.23 14.20
CA THR A 341 10.79 19.28 13.24
C THR A 341 12.07 19.93 12.74
N LEU A 342 12.15 20.19 11.44
CA LEU A 342 13.28 20.87 10.80
C LEU A 342 12.84 21.43 9.45
N ASP A 343 13.08 22.71 9.16
CA ASP A 343 13.00 23.22 7.79
C ASP A 343 14.33 23.05 7.03
N PRO A 344 14.49 22.04 6.16
CA PRO A 344 15.74 21.81 5.43
C PRO A 344 16.00 22.81 4.29
N ARG A 345 15.12 23.81 4.09
CA ARG A 345 15.27 24.82 3.03
C ARG A 345 16.23 25.94 3.44
N THR A 346 16.37 26.21 4.74
CA THR A 346 17.35 27.18 5.25
C THR A 346 18.74 26.56 5.32
N GLU A 347 19.78 27.39 5.40
CA GLU A 347 21.16 26.90 5.49
C GLU A 347 21.42 26.17 6.82
N LEU A 348 20.93 26.71 7.93
CA LEU A 348 21.02 26.08 9.25
C LEU A 348 20.27 24.73 9.28
N GLY A 349 19.06 24.70 8.71
CA GLY A 349 18.29 23.45 8.62
C GLY A 349 18.96 22.40 7.75
N ARG A 350 19.50 22.79 6.59
CA ARG A 350 20.19 21.86 5.68
C ARG A 350 21.46 21.29 6.31
N SER A 351 22.30 22.13 6.90
CA SER A 351 23.53 21.69 7.58
C SER A 351 23.23 20.78 8.79
N THR A 352 22.16 21.06 9.54
CA THR A 352 21.69 20.20 10.63
C THR A 352 21.19 18.84 10.11
N LEU A 353 20.46 18.83 9.00
CA LEU A 353 20.02 17.59 8.37
C LEU A 353 21.20 16.73 7.91
N HIS A 354 22.26 17.33 7.36
CA HIS A 354 23.48 16.61 7.00
C HIS A 354 24.15 15.96 8.21
N ARG A 355 24.16 16.61 9.38
CA ARG A 355 24.63 16.00 10.64
C ARG A 355 23.78 14.81 11.04
N LEU A 356 22.46 14.86 10.82
CA LEU A 356 21.58 13.72 11.07
C LEU A 356 21.83 12.55 10.09
N VAL A 357 22.12 12.84 8.83
CA VAL A 357 22.53 11.82 7.83
C VAL A 357 23.82 11.10 8.25
N GLN A 358 24.77 11.80 8.88
CA GLN A 358 26.01 11.17 9.41
C GLN A 358 25.72 10.13 10.51
N GLN A 359 24.59 10.24 11.20
CA GLN A 359 24.17 9.31 12.26
C GLN A 359 23.17 8.24 11.78
N THR A 360 22.84 8.22 10.48
CA THR A 360 21.75 7.40 9.91
C THR A 360 22.30 6.18 9.16
N ASP A 361 21.59 5.04 9.25
CA ASP A 361 21.90 3.82 8.46
C ASP A 361 21.08 3.75 7.17
N VAL A 362 19.81 4.19 7.23
CA VAL A 362 18.86 4.09 6.12
C VAL A 362 18.09 5.39 6.00
N ILE A 363 18.03 5.97 4.81
CA ILE A 363 17.10 7.05 4.47
C ILE A 363 15.98 6.45 3.63
N VAL A 364 14.72 6.70 4.01
CA VAL A 364 13.55 6.32 3.21
C VAL A 364 12.82 7.57 2.77
N GLU A 365 12.51 7.66 1.49
CA GLU A 365 11.79 8.79 0.90
C GLU A 365 10.90 8.33 -0.27
N ASN A 366 9.82 9.07 -0.53
CA ASN A 366 8.91 8.84 -1.65
C ASN A 366 8.39 10.15 -2.26
N ASN A 367 9.23 11.19 -2.27
CA ASN A 367 8.89 12.51 -2.80
C ASN A 367 9.08 12.56 -4.32
N SER A 368 8.48 13.56 -4.97
CA SER A 368 8.75 13.84 -6.40
C SER A 368 10.25 14.03 -6.65
N LEU A 369 10.73 13.63 -7.82
CA LEU A 369 12.16 13.48 -8.12
C LEU A 369 13.03 14.69 -7.74
N GLY A 370 12.52 15.90 -8.00
CA GLY A 370 13.25 17.14 -7.76
C GLY A 370 13.34 17.58 -6.30
N VAL A 371 12.69 16.92 -5.34
CA VAL A 371 12.69 17.35 -3.93
C VAL A 371 14.04 17.13 -3.26
N LEU A 372 14.55 15.89 -3.24
CA LEU A 372 15.80 15.56 -2.55
C LEU A 372 17.02 16.38 -3.04
N PRO A 373 17.25 16.54 -4.35
CA PRO A 373 18.35 17.38 -4.84
C PRO A 373 18.24 18.83 -4.36
N LYS A 374 17.03 19.41 -4.32
CA LYS A 374 16.82 20.78 -3.80
C LYS A 374 17.11 20.91 -2.30
N LEU A 375 17.00 19.80 -1.56
CA LEU A 375 17.35 19.73 -0.14
C LEU A 375 18.83 19.36 0.08
N GLY A 376 19.62 19.16 -0.98
CA GLY A 376 21.00 18.68 -0.88
C GLY A 376 21.09 17.26 -0.31
N LEU A 377 20.16 16.39 -0.69
CA LEU A 377 20.09 14.99 -0.28
C LEU A 377 20.02 14.03 -1.48
N ASP A 378 20.54 14.44 -2.64
CA ASP A 378 20.81 13.48 -3.71
C ASP A 378 21.79 12.38 -3.25
N TRP A 379 21.83 11.30 -4.02
CA TRP A 379 22.60 10.11 -3.67
C TRP A 379 24.09 10.41 -3.51
N GLU A 380 24.64 11.21 -4.42
CA GLU A 380 26.05 11.60 -4.42
C GLU A 380 26.39 12.37 -3.14
N THR A 381 25.54 13.31 -2.75
CA THR A 381 25.70 14.10 -1.53
C THR A 381 25.59 13.22 -0.28
N VAL A 382 24.55 12.39 -0.17
CA VAL A 382 24.37 11.49 0.98
C VAL A 382 25.54 10.51 1.10
N HIS A 383 25.97 9.91 -0.02
CA HIS A 383 27.07 8.94 -0.03
C HIS A 383 28.41 9.58 0.34
N ALA A 384 28.64 10.84 -0.04
CA ALA A 384 29.81 11.60 0.36
C ALA A 384 29.81 11.91 1.87
N VAL A 385 28.64 12.26 2.43
CA VAL A 385 28.47 12.56 3.87
C VAL A 385 28.58 11.30 4.73
N ASN A 386 27.98 10.19 4.28
CA ASN A 386 28.00 8.91 4.98
C ASN A 386 27.98 7.74 3.97
N PRO A 387 29.15 7.16 3.65
CA PRO A 387 29.25 6.06 2.68
C PRO A 387 28.54 4.77 3.09
N ARG A 388 28.13 4.64 4.36
CA ARG A 388 27.43 3.45 4.90
C ARG A 388 25.91 3.53 4.76
N THR A 389 25.38 4.72 4.47
CA THR A 389 23.94 4.95 4.40
C THR A 389 23.34 4.28 3.17
N ILE A 390 22.29 3.50 3.40
CA ILE A 390 21.40 3.02 2.35
C ILE A 390 20.36 4.10 2.08
N VAL A 391 20.12 4.41 0.81
CA VAL A 391 19.05 5.34 0.44
C VAL A 391 18.00 4.55 -0.32
N LEU A 392 16.77 4.56 0.16
CA LEU A 392 15.61 4.00 -0.53
C LEU A 392 14.79 5.14 -1.12
N ARG A 393 14.76 5.21 -2.45
CA ARG A 393 13.93 6.14 -3.23
C ARG A 393 12.73 5.39 -3.78
N MET A 394 11.51 5.87 -3.50
CA MET A 394 10.27 5.19 -3.91
C MET A 394 9.37 6.00 -4.86
N PRO A 395 9.87 6.58 -5.96
CA PRO A 395 9.00 7.25 -6.93
C PRO A 395 8.03 6.24 -7.58
N PRO A 396 6.83 6.66 -8.01
CA PRO A 396 5.87 5.77 -8.64
C PRO A 396 6.47 5.11 -9.91
N MET A 397 7.07 5.92 -10.77
CA MET A 397 7.55 5.51 -12.11
C MET A 397 9.09 5.30 -12.16
N GLY A 398 9.77 5.17 -11.02
CA GLY A 398 11.24 5.08 -11.00
C GLY A 398 11.94 6.43 -11.20
N LEU A 399 13.27 6.42 -11.18
CA LEU A 399 14.12 7.62 -11.25
C LEU A 399 14.39 8.08 -12.69
N GLU A 400 14.11 7.23 -13.68
CA GLU A 400 14.39 7.45 -15.10
C GLU A 400 13.24 6.98 -16.00
N GLY A 401 13.23 7.48 -17.23
CA GLY A 401 12.26 7.15 -18.28
C GLY A 401 11.23 8.25 -18.53
N PRO A 402 10.45 8.16 -19.63
CA PRO A 402 9.46 9.15 -20.04
C PRO A 402 8.50 9.65 -18.94
N TYR A 403 8.07 8.77 -18.03
CA TYR A 403 7.12 9.08 -16.97
C TYR A 403 7.77 9.34 -15.60
N SER A 404 9.10 9.42 -15.51
CA SER A 404 9.78 9.52 -14.21
C SER A 404 9.40 10.76 -13.40
N ASP A 405 9.07 11.86 -14.08
CA ASP A 405 8.63 13.11 -13.47
C ASP A 405 7.10 13.25 -13.39
N TRP A 406 6.35 12.16 -13.62
CA TRP A 406 4.90 12.15 -13.44
C TRP A 406 4.54 12.14 -11.95
N VAL A 407 3.47 12.86 -11.60
CA VAL A 407 2.94 12.95 -10.24
C VAL A 407 1.51 12.44 -10.19
N GLY A 408 1.14 11.87 -9.04
CA GLY A 408 -0.16 11.26 -8.80
C GLY A 408 -0.14 10.50 -7.47
N PHE A 409 -1.25 9.82 -7.17
CA PHE A 409 -1.37 8.93 -6.01
C PHE A 409 -1.35 7.47 -6.45
N GLY A 410 -1.29 6.53 -5.49
CA GLY A 410 -1.31 5.08 -5.79
C GLY A 410 -2.41 4.69 -6.78
N ALA A 411 -3.63 5.21 -6.61
CA ALA A 411 -4.75 4.94 -7.52
C ALA A 411 -4.48 5.36 -8.98
N ASN A 412 -3.81 6.50 -9.21
CA ASN A 412 -3.42 6.95 -10.56
C ASN A 412 -2.50 5.93 -11.22
N PHE A 413 -1.47 5.53 -10.49
CA PHE A 413 -0.47 4.64 -11.05
C PHE A 413 -0.97 3.18 -11.12
N GLU A 414 -1.92 2.77 -10.29
CA GLU A 414 -2.64 1.49 -10.48
C GLU A 414 -3.46 1.47 -11.77
N ALA A 415 -4.14 2.58 -12.10
CA ALA A 415 -4.85 2.72 -13.37
C ALA A 415 -3.87 2.71 -14.55
N LEU A 416 -2.76 3.43 -14.41
CA LEU A 416 -1.70 3.45 -15.43
C LEU A 416 -1.08 2.06 -15.64
N CYS A 417 -0.94 1.25 -14.59
CA CYS A 417 -0.20 -0.02 -14.61
C CYS A 417 -1.06 -1.27 -14.82
N GLY A 418 -2.32 -1.13 -15.25
CA GLY A 418 -3.15 -2.26 -15.65
C GLY A 418 -3.95 -2.93 -14.53
N LEU A 419 -3.61 -2.69 -13.26
CA LEU A 419 -4.28 -3.33 -12.13
C LEU A 419 -5.74 -2.90 -12.00
N THR A 420 -6.03 -1.60 -12.22
CA THR A 420 -7.41 -1.12 -12.09
C THR A 420 -8.32 -1.62 -13.21
N GLY A 421 -7.79 -1.81 -14.42
CA GLY A 421 -8.55 -2.32 -15.56
C GLY A 421 -9.01 -3.78 -15.41
N LEU A 422 -8.47 -4.51 -14.43
CA LEU A 422 -8.87 -5.90 -14.11
C LEU A 422 -9.98 -5.98 -13.05
N ARG A 423 -10.38 -4.84 -12.48
CA ARG A 423 -11.40 -4.75 -11.43
C ARG A 423 -12.72 -4.25 -12.01
N GLY A 424 -13.81 -4.55 -11.30
CA GLY A 424 -15.16 -4.14 -11.67
C GLY A 424 -16.04 -5.32 -12.09
N TYR A 425 -17.33 -5.04 -12.24
CA TYR A 425 -18.29 -5.98 -12.82
C TYR A 425 -18.27 -5.86 -14.34
N ALA A 426 -18.47 -6.97 -15.04
CA ALA A 426 -18.29 -7.05 -16.49
C ALA A 426 -19.32 -6.20 -17.28
N ASP A 427 -20.44 -5.89 -16.67
CA ASP A 427 -21.56 -5.10 -17.20
C ASP A 427 -21.57 -3.64 -16.70
N GLU A 428 -20.57 -3.24 -15.90
CA GLU A 428 -20.41 -1.87 -15.40
C GLU A 428 -19.21 -1.18 -16.05
N ASP A 429 -19.28 0.14 -16.16
CA ASP A 429 -18.17 0.96 -16.63
C ASP A 429 -17.24 1.40 -15.47
N PRO A 430 -16.04 1.92 -15.76
CA PRO A 430 -15.07 2.33 -14.74
C PRO A 430 -15.56 3.35 -13.71
N THR A 431 -16.65 4.07 -13.93
CA THR A 431 -17.24 4.98 -12.92
C THR A 431 -17.77 4.26 -11.69
N SER A 432 -18.08 2.96 -11.81
CA SER A 432 -18.45 2.08 -10.70
C SER A 432 -17.27 1.70 -9.80
N LEU A 433 -16.03 1.89 -10.28
CA LEU A 433 -14.85 1.45 -9.56
C LEU A 433 -14.59 2.33 -8.36
N THR A 434 -14.66 1.72 -7.18
CA THR A 434 -14.09 2.33 -5.99
C THR A 434 -12.58 2.45 -6.16
N SER A 435 -12.02 3.64 -5.90
CA SER A 435 -10.58 3.76 -5.77
C SER A 435 -10.10 2.80 -4.68
N VAL A 436 -9.05 2.04 -4.93
CA VAL A 436 -8.27 1.38 -3.86
C VAL A 436 -6.84 1.90 -3.99
N PHE A 437 -6.00 1.56 -3.03
CA PHE A 437 -4.64 2.08 -2.97
C PHE A 437 -3.64 0.96 -2.68
N HIS A 438 -3.91 -0.25 -3.17
CA HIS A 438 -3.10 -1.45 -3.03
C HIS A 438 -1.62 -1.26 -3.36
N MET A 439 -1.28 -0.40 -4.32
CA MET A 439 0.10 -0.06 -4.65
C MET A 439 0.88 0.44 -3.44
N ASP A 440 0.27 1.23 -2.55
CA ASP A 440 0.92 1.78 -1.36
C ASP A 440 1.33 0.69 -0.32
N PRO A 441 0.43 -0.15 0.23
CA PRO A 441 0.81 -1.23 1.14
C PRO A 441 1.70 -2.28 0.49
N ALA A 442 1.47 -2.62 -0.80
CA ALA A 442 2.30 -3.57 -1.52
C ALA A 442 3.74 -3.05 -1.61
N SER A 443 3.91 -1.78 -1.98
CA SER A 443 5.22 -1.14 -2.04
C SER A 443 5.87 -1.02 -0.67
N ALA A 444 5.10 -0.71 0.38
CA ALA A 444 5.63 -0.60 1.74
C ALA A 444 6.29 -1.90 2.22
N ALA A 445 5.63 -3.04 2.02
CA ALA A 445 6.14 -4.34 2.46
C ALA A 445 7.38 -4.77 1.66
N THR A 446 7.34 -4.65 0.33
CA THR A 446 8.45 -5.06 -0.54
C THR A 446 9.65 -4.11 -0.43
N ALA A 447 9.44 -2.82 -0.16
CA ALA A 447 10.52 -1.87 0.09
C ALA A 447 11.22 -2.12 1.43
N ALA A 448 10.48 -2.47 2.49
CA ALA A 448 11.08 -2.93 3.74
C ALA A 448 11.90 -4.21 3.55
N PHE A 449 11.44 -5.13 2.70
CA PHE A 449 12.22 -6.30 2.29
C PHE A 449 13.50 -5.91 1.54
N ALA A 450 13.44 -4.97 0.59
CA ALA A 450 14.62 -4.48 -0.14
C ALA A 450 15.66 -3.87 0.81
N VAL A 451 15.23 -3.04 1.76
CA VAL A 451 16.10 -2.47 2.81
C VAL A 451 16.77 -3.58 3.64
N LEU A 452 16.01 -4.58 4.08
CA LEU A 452 16.57 -5.73 4.81
C LEU A 452 17.60 -6.49 3.97
N ALA A 453 17.34 -6.72 2.69
CA ALA A 453 18.26 -7.43 1.80
C ALA A 453 19.59 -6.68 1.65
N VAL A 454 19.53 -5.36 1.42
CA VAL A 454 20.72 -4.51 1.27
C VAL A 454 21.46 -4.35 2.60
N LEU A 455 20.77 -4.22 3.73
CA LEU A 455 21.39 -4.26 5.06
C LEU A 455 22.14 -5.58 5.27
N GLY A 456 21.54 -6.70 4.88
CA GLY A 456 22.15 -8.03 4.96
C GLY A 456 23.45 -8.12 4.17
N ARG A 457 23.48 -7.56 2.95
CA ARG A 457 24.66 -7.47 2.09
C ARG A 457 25.72 -6.51 2.63
N ARG A 458 25.31 -5.33 3.13
CA ARG A 458 26.20 -4.33 3.74
C ARG A 458 26.91 -4.90 4.96
N ASP A 459 26.17 -5.61 5.81
CA ASP A 459 26.65 -6.09 7.10
C ASP A 459 27.18 -7.54 7.07
N GLY A 460 27.13 -8.20 5.90
CA GLY A 460 27.72 -9.53 5.69
C GLY A 460 26.98 -10.69 6.35
N VAL A 461 25.65 -10.61 6.46
CA VAL A 461 24.82 -11.64 7.12
C VAL A 461 24.81 -12.98 6.37
N ASP A 462 25.14 -12.95 5.07
CA ASP A 462 25.36 -14.13 4.23
C ASP A 462 26.68 -14.86 4.52
N GLY A 463 27.60 -14.25 5.30
CA GLY A 463 28.93 -14.80 5.59
C GLY A 463 30.02 -14.33 4.62
N THR A 464 29.72 -13.37 3.74
CA THR A 464 30.68 -12.81 2.77
C THR A 464 31.63 -11.75 3.36
N GLY A 465 31.48 -11.42 4.64
CA GLY A 465 32.22 -10.33 5.30
C GLY A 465 31.59 -8.95 5.10
N GLY A 466 30.59 -8.83 4.21
CA GLY A 466 29.83 -7.61 3.96
C GLY A 466 30.58 -6.59 3.11
N THR A 467 29.84 -5.73 2.42
CA THR A 467 30.45 -4.63 1.65
C THR A 467 30.93 -3.49 2.54
N GLY A 468 30.29 -3.31 3.72
CA GLY A 468 30.51 -2.17 4.60
C GLY A 468 30.05 -0.82 4.04
N VAL A 469 29.48 -0.80 2.83
CA VAL A 469 29.13 0.40 2.06
C VAL A 469 27.65 0.34 1.69
N GLY A 470 26.93 1.46 1.86
CA GLY A 470 25.52 1.57 1.52
C GLY A 470 25.28 1.64 0.01
N GLU A 471 24.04 1.38 -0.40
CA GLU A 471 23.61 1.38 -1.81
C GLU A 471 22.34 2.23 -1.96
N LEU A 472 22.14 2.80 -3.15
CA LEU A 472 20.86 3.42 -3.53
C LEU A 472 19.94 2.32 -4.07
N ILE A 473 18.81 2.14 -3.40
CA ILE A 473 17.68 1.31 -3.83
C ILE A 473 16.71 2.20 -4.57
N GLU A 474 16.59 1.99 -5.88
CA GLU A 474 15.52 2.54 -6.69
C GLU A 474 14.32 1.58 -6.67
N PHE A 475 13.23 2.04 -6.09
CA PHE A 475 12.00 1.27 -5.93
C PHE A 475 10.88 1.94 -6.72
N SER A 476 10.66 1.52 -7.97
CA SER A 476 9.46 1.94 -8.70
C SER A 476 8.25 1.23 -8.11
N GLN A 477 7.32 2.00 -7.55
CA GLN A 477 6.08 1.42 -6.99
C GLN A 477 5.26 0.70 -8.08
N SER A 478 5.27 1.24 -9.30
CA SER A 478 4.63 0.66 -10.49
C SER A 478 5.26 -0.67 -10.90
N GLU A 479 6.60 -0.74 -11.08
CA GLU A 479 7.28 -1.99 -11.42
C GLU A 479 7.07 -3.07 -10.36
N ASN A 480 6.98 -2.67 -9.07
CA ASN A 480 6.63 -3.58 -7.99
C ASN A 480 5.19 -4.11 -8.09
N VAL A 481 4.18 -3.24 -8.26
CA VAL A 481 2.78 -3.68 -8.27
C VAL A 481 2.45 -4.51 -9.51
N MET A 482 3.10 -4.26 -10.65
CA MET A 482 2.90 -5.06 -11.87
C MET A 482 3.28 -6.53 -11.67
N GLN A 483 4.17 -6.86 -10.73
CA GLN A 483 4.47 -8.25 -10.36
C GLN A 483 3.28 -9.00 -9.77
N HIS A 484 2.30 -8.29 -9.21
CA HIS A 484 1.14 -8.89 -8.56
C HIS A 484 0.07 -9.36 -9.56
N ILE A 485 0.23 -8.99 -10.84
CA ILE A 485 -0.64 -9.38 -11.96
C ILE A 485 0.21 -9.92 -13.13
N GLY A 486 1.33 -10.57 -12.79
CA GLY A 486 2.32 -11.06 -13.76
C GLY A 486 1.75 -12.03 -14.79
N GLU A 487 0.78 -12.84 -14.39
CA GLU A 487 0.07 -13.78 -15.26
C GLU A 487 -0.60 -13.08 -16.44
N TYR A 488 -1.20 -11.90 -16.22
CA TYR A 488 -1.88 -11.13 -17.26
C TYR A 488 -0.91 -10.55 -18.30
N PHE A 489 0.32 -10.24 -17.87
CA PHE A 489 1.38 -9.80 -18.80
C PHE A 489 1.95 -10.97 -19.60
N ILE A 490 2.05 -12.16 -18.98
CA ILE A 490 2.53 -13.37 -19.65
C ILE A 490 1.52 -13.80 -20.72
N ASP A 491 0.22 -13.84 -20.39
CA ASP A 491 -0.85 -14.18 -21.34
C ASP A 491 -0.86 -13.18 -22.51
N ALA A 492 -0.86 -11.87 -22.20
CA ALA A 492 -0.80 -10.84 -23.23
C ALA A 492 0.46 -10.92 -24.11
N ALA A 493 1.61 -11.29 -23.54
CA ALA A 493 2.85 -11.44 -24.30
C ALA A 493 2.88 -12.70 -25.18
N ALA A 494 2.13 -13.74 -24.78
CA ALA A 494 2.07 -15.01 -25.50
C ALA A 494 1.21 -14.91 -26.76
N ASP A 495 0.03 -14.29 -26.68
CA ASP A 495 -0.94 -14.28 -27.79
C ASP A 495 -1.73 -12.97 -27.96
N GLY A 496 -1.42 -11.93 -27.18
CA GLY A 496 -2.13 -10.65 -27.22
C GLY A 496 -3.44 -10.63 -26.41
N THR A 497 -3.68 -11.62 -25.54
CA THR A 497 -4.87 -11.69 -24.69
C THR A 497 -5.10 -10.40 -23.90
N ARG A 498 -6.35 -9.93 -23.92
CA ARG A 498 -6.85 -8.78 -23.15
C ARG A 498 -7.92 -9.25 -22.17
N HIS A 499 -7.53 -9.38 -20.92
CA HIS A 499 -8.46 -9.79 -19.86
C HIS A 499 -9.47 -8.68 -19.56
N GLN A 500 -10.69 -9.09 -19.20
CA GLN A 500 -11.76 -8.21 -18.78
C GLN A 500 -12.04 -8.43 -17.29
N PRO A 501 -12.62 -7.43 -16.59
CA PRO A 501 -13.11 -7.61 -15.24
C PRO A 501 -14.10 -8.78 -15.14
N LEU A 502 -13.99 -9.57 -14.07
CA LEU A 502 -14.83 -10.76 -13.83
C LEU A 502 -15.79 -10.57 -12.63
N GLY A 503 -15.89 -9.36 -12.07
CA GLY A 503 -16.52 -9.15 -10.77
C GLY A 503 -15.86 -10.02 -9.71
N ASN A 504 -16.68 -10.73 -8.94
CA ASN A 504 -16.21 -11.65 -7.89
C ASN A 504 -15.98 -13.09 -8.40
N ARG A 505 -16.00 -13.34 -9.72
CA ARG A 505 -15.80 -14.67 -10.32
C ARG A 505 -14.32 -15.00 -10.53
N SER A 506 -14.05 -16.21 -11.01
CA SER A 506 -12.70 -16.70 -11.36
C SER A 506 -12.71 -17.42 -12.69
N VAL A 507 -11.57 -17.44 -13.37
CA VAL A 507 -11.33 -18.27 -14.55
C VAL A 507 -11.06 -19.74 -14.21
N ALA A 508 -10.67 -20.01 -12.95
CA ALA A 508 -10.22 -21.33 -12.50
C ALA A 508 -11.24 -22.02 -11.57
N ARG A 509 -12.07 -21.24 -10.87
CA ARG A 509 -12.97 -21.72 -9.82
C ARG A 509 -14.41 -21.39 -10.16
N ALA A 510 -15.30 -22.39 -10.03
CA ALA A 510 -16.74 -22.22 -10.18
C ALA A 510 -17.53 -23.17 -9.28
N PRO A 511 -18.50 -22.68 -8.48
CA PRO A 511 -18.82 -21.25 -8.33
C PRO A 511 -17.78 -20.47 -7.50
N GLN A 512 -17.66 -19.17 -7.79
CA GLN A 512 -16.98 -18.19 -6.93
C GLN A 512 -17.76 -16.87 -6.95
N GLY A 513 -18.08 -16.32 -5.78
CA GLY A 513 -18.80 -15.05 -5.70
C GLY A 513 -18.91 -14.45 -4.31
N CYS A 514 -19.56 -13.28 -4.26
CA CYS A 514 -19.93 -12.56 -3.05
C CYS A 514 -21.44 -12.34 -3.08
N TYR A 515 -22.16 -12.89 -2.09
CA TYR A 515 -23.60 -13.02 -2.12
C TYR A 515 -24.26 -12.31 -0.94
N ARG A 516 -25.33 -11.57 -1.21
CA ARG A 516 -26.08 -10.85 -0.19
C ARG A 516 -26.72 -11.85 0.77
N CYS A 517 -26.63 -11.55 2.06
CA CYS A 517 -27.18 -12.32 3.16
C CYS A 517 -28.37 -11.59 3.78
N ALA A 518 -29.15 -12.31 4.60
CA ALA A 518 -30.18 -11.70 5.43
C ALA A 518 -29.55 -10.73 6.46
N THR A 519 -30.30 -9.69 6.79
CA THR A 519 -29.98 -8.80 7.92
C THR A 519 -29.83 -9.62 9.20
N ASP A 520 -28.76 -9.32 9.94
CA ASP A 520 -28.53 -9.91 11.25
C ASP A 520 -29.59 -9.40 12.25
N PRO A 521 -30.39 -10.29 12.89
CA PRO A 521 -31.40 -9.87 13.87
C PRO A 521 -30.82 -9.11 15.06
N ASP A 522 -29.55 -9.33 15.40
CA ASP A 522 -28.86 -8.61 16.47
C ASP A 522 -28.38 -7.20 16.03
N ARG A 523 -28.48 -6.91 14.73
CA ARG A 523 -28.10 -5.63 14.09
C ARG A 523 -29.13 -5.21 13.03
N PRO A 524 -30.38 -4.93 13.41
CA PRO A 524 -31.47 -4.66 12.47
C PRO A 524 -31.26 -3.38 11.65
N ASP A 525 -30.45 -2.45 12.13
CA ASP A 525 -30.12 -1.19 11.42
C ASP A 525 -29.05 -1.38 10.32
N HIS A 526 -28.55 -2.61 10.12
CA HIS A 526 -27.52 -2.93 9.13
C HIS A 526 -28.04 -3.97 8.10
N ASP A 527 -28.41 -3.53 6.90
CA ASP A 527 -29.00 -4.39 5.85
C ASP A 527 -28.02 -4.79 4.73
N ASP A 528 -26.75 -4.44 4.87
CA ASP A 528 -25.67 -4.67 3.90
C ASP A 528 -24.75 -5.82 4.38
N GLU A 529 -25.32 -7.03 4.52
CA GLU A 529 -24.64 -8.26 4.94
C GLU A 529 -24.29 -9.14 3.74
N TRP A 530 -23.07 -9.70 3.72
CA TRP A 530 -22.57 -10.50 2.58
C TRP A 530 -21.68 -11.64 3.04
N ALA A 531 -21.67 -12.72 2.25
CA ALA A 531 -20.74 -13.82 2.41
C ALA A 531 -20.07 -14.14 1.07
N VAL A 532 -18.77 -14.45 1.12
CA VAL A 532 -18.03 -14.99 -0.02
C VAL A 532 -18.05 -16.51 0.02
N ILE A 533 -18.22 -17.14 -1.14
CA ILE A 533 -18.20 -18.60 -1.30
C ILE A 533 -17.31 -18.92 -2.50
N ALA A 534 -16.41 -19.90 -2.34
CA ALA A 534 -15.51 -20.36 -3.41
C ALA A 534 -15.46 -21.90 -3.44
N CYS A 535 -15.76 -22.48 -4.60
CA CYS A 535 -15.55 -23.90 -4.86
C CYS A 535 -14.29 -24.09 -5.70
N GLU A 536 -13.26 -24.69 -5.12
CA GLU A 536 -11.98 -24.97 -5.79
C GLU A 536 -11.97 -26.38 -6.37
N THR A 537 -12.72 -27.30 -5.76
CA THR A 537 -12.75 -28.72 -6.15
C THR A 537 -14.16 -29.21 -6.46
N ASP A 538 -14.26 -30.35 -7.16
CA ASP A 538 -15.54 -31.03 -7.36
C ASP A 538 -16.14 -31.57 -6.04
N ALA A 539 -15.32 -31.76 -5.01
CA ALA A 539 -15.82 -32.10 -3.67
C ALA A 539 -16.53 -30.91 -3.04
N ASP A 540 -15.96 -29.71 -3.13
CA ASP A 540 -16.58 -28.46 -2.66
C ASP A 540 -17.91 -28.23 -3.38
N TRP A 541 -17.94 -28.44 -4.71
CA TRP A 541 -19.16 -28.31 -5.49
C TRP A 541 -20.26 -29.27 -5.01
N LYS A 542 -19.94 -30.56 -4.83
CA LYS A 542 -20.92 -31.55 -4.35
C LYS A 542 -21.45 -31.20 -2.96
N ALA A 543 -20.57 -30.73 -2.07
CA ALA A 543 -20.95 -30.30 -0.74
C ALA A 543 -21.88 -29.07 -0.79
N LEU A 544 -21.53 -28.06 -1.58
CA LEU A 544 -22.35 -26.87 -1.78
C LEU A 544 -23.70 -27.21 -2.41
N ALA A 545 -23.71 -28.01 -3.49
CA ALA A 545 -24.94 -28.45 -4.15
C ALA A 545 -25.86 -29.19 -3.18
N SER A 546 -25.31 -30.05 -2.31
CA SER A 546 -26.09 -30.72 -1.27
C SER A 546 -26.72 -29.73 -0.28
N LEU A 547 -26.02 -28.66 0.11
CA LEU A 547 -26.58 -27.61 0.97
C LEU A 547 -27.74 -26.88 0.26
N LEU A 548 -27.52 -26.47 -1.00
CA LEU A 548 -28.51 -25.76 -1.81
C LEU A 548 -29.74 -26.63 -2.15
N ASP A 549 -29.54 -27.94 -2.33
CA ASP A 549 -30.61 -28.87 -2.66
C ASP A 549 -31.40 -29.34 -1.44
N SER A 550 -30.79 -29.31 -0.25
CA SER A 550 -31.50 -29.61 1.00
C SER A 550 -32.61 -28.61 1.33
N ASP A 551 -32.49 -27.39 0.80
CA ASP A 551 -33.38 -26.27 1.04
C ASP A 551 -33.99 -25.72 -0.27
N ARG A 552 -34.03 -26.57 -1.31
CA ARG A 552 -34.53 -26.17 -2.63
C ARG A 552 -36.05 -25.94 -2.61
N PRO A 553 -36.56 -24.98 -3.40
CA PRO A 553 -38.00 -24.84 -3.64
C PRO A 553 -38.61 -26.12 -4.24
N ASP A 554 -39.86 -26.41 -3.88
CA ASP A 554 -40.61 -27.52 -4.45
C ASP A 554 -40.65 -27.44 -5.98
N GLY A 555 -40.22 -28.52 -6.64
CA GLY A 555 -40.15 -28.61 -8.12
C GLY A 555 -38.87 -28.08 -8.76
N ALA A 556 -37.95 -27.47 -7.99
CA ALA A 556 -36.63 -27.11 -8.51
C ALA A 556 -35.75 -28.35 -8.76
N ALA A 557 -35.04 -28.38 -9.89
CA ALA A 557 -34.08 -29.44 -10.18
C ALA A 557 -32.94 -29.44 -9.14
N ALA A 558 -32.49 -30.64 -8.76
CA ALA A 558 -31.33 -30.80 -7.89
C ALA A 558 -30.07 -30.47 -8.68
N LEU A 559 -29.25 -29.54 -8.17
CA LEU A 559 -28.00 -29.15 -8.80
C LEU A 559 -26.95 -30.27 -8.71
N GLY A 560 -26.97 -31.04 -7.61
CA GLY A 560 -26.01 -32.11 -7.36
C GLY A 560 -26.11 -33.28 -8.33
N ASP A 561 -27.29 -33.49 -8.93
CA ASP A 561 -27.59 -34.57 -9.87
C ASP A 561 -27.54 -34.12 -11.34
N ASP A 562 -27.24 -32.83 -11.61
CA ASP A 562 -27.17 -32.31 -12.96
C ASP A 562 -25.81 -32.64 -13.60
N ASP A 563 -25.78 -33.63 -14.50
CA ASP A 563 -24.58 -34.04 -15.24
C ASP A 563 -23.91 -32.86 -15.99
N ARG A 564 -24.67 -31.80 -16.33
CA ARG A 564 -24.10 -30.59 -16.96
C ARG A 564 -23.23 -29.78 -16.01
N LEU A 565 -23.41 -29.93 -14.70
CA LEU A 565 -22.67 -29.22 -13.65
C LEU A 565 -21.57 -30.09 -13.00
N ALA A 566 -21.41 -31.33 -13.48
CA ALA A 566 -20.44 -32.28 -12.94
C ALA A 566 -18.97 -31.86 -13.13
N THR A 567 -18.70 -30.94 -14.06
CA THR A 567 -17.33 -30.47 -14.38
C THR A 567 -17.18 -28.97 -14.13
N PRO A 568 -15.97 -28.46 -13.82
CA PRO A 568 -15.72 -27.03 -13.72
C PRO A 568 -16.17 -26.25 -14.97
N ALA A 569 -15.89 -26.77 -16.17
CA ALA A 569 -16.29 -26.11 -17.42
C ALA A 569 -17.82 -25.98 -17.56
N GLY A 570 -18.55 -27.05 -17.19
CA GLY A 570 -20.00 -27.04 -17.16
C GLY A 570 -20.57 -26.03 -16.17
N ARG A 571 -19.95 -25.90 -14.99
CA ARG A 571 -20.32 -24.90 -13.98
C ARG A 571 -20.04 -23.48 -14.43
N HIS A 572 -18.89 -23.20 -15.05
CA HIS A 572 -18.59 -21.87 -15.61
C HIS A 572 -19.61 -21.47 -16.69
N ALA A 573 -19.96 -22.39 -17.58
CA ALA A 573 -20.94 -22.14 -18.65
C ALA A 573 -22.36 -21.85 -18.11
N ARG A 574 -22.64 -22.17 -16.83
CA ARG A 574 -23.93 -21.99 -16.17
C ARG A 574 -23.79 -21.25 -14.84
N HIS A 575 -22.76 -20.42 -14.70
CA HIS A 575 -22.44 -19.78 -13.43
C HIS A 575 -23.57 -18.85 -12.97
N ASP A 576 -24.26 -18.17 -13.90
CA ASP A 576 -25.42 -17.32 -13.59
C ASP A 576 -26.54 -18.12 -12.89
N GLU A 577 -26.87 -19.31 -13.41
CA GLU A 577 -27.87 -20.22 -12.83
C GLU A 577 -27.48 -20.67 -11.41
N ILE A 578 -26.19 -20.93 -11.20
CA ILE A 578 -25.66 -21.28 -9.88
C ILE A 578 -25.71 -20.08 -8.93
N ASP A 579 -25.34 -18.89 -9.40
CA ASP A 579 -25.37 -17.66 -8.61
C ASP A 579 -26.78 -17.29 -8.15
N GLU A 580 -27.79 -17.49 -9.00
CA GLU A 580 -29.20 -17.31 -8.64
C GLU A 580 -29.60 -18.25 -7.48
N ARG A 581 -29.21 -19.52 -7.56
CA ARG A 581 -29.51 -20.52 -6.51
C ARG A 581 -28.78 -20.24 -5.22
N ILE A 582 -27.51 -19.82 -5.27
CA ILE A 582 -26.75 -19.40 -4.09
C ILE A 582 -27.37 -18.14 -3.49
N SER A 583 -27.67 -17.12 -4.30
CA SER A 583 -28.25 -15.86 -3.84
C SER A 583 -29.58 -16.07 -3.12
N ALA A 584 -30.46 -16.91 -3.67
CA ALA A 584 -31.73 -17.25 -3.03
C ALA A 584 -31.53 -17.95 -1.67
N TRP A 585 -30.51 -18.78 -1.55
CA TRP A 585 -30.18 -19.51 -0.32
C TRP A 585 -29.52 -18.60 0.73
N THR A 586 -28.61 -17.70 0.33
CA THR A 586 -27.91 -16.79 1.25
C THR A 586 -28.82 -15.67 1.76
N GLN A 587 -29.76 -15.17 0.95
CA GLN A 587 -30.69 -14.10 1.37
C GLN A 587 -31.65 -14.50 2.51
N GLN A 588 -31.71 -15.78 2.85
CA GLN A 588 -32.52 -16.30 3.97
C GLN A 588 -31.70 -16.52 5.26
N ARG A 589 -30.39 -16.25 5.22
CA ARG A 589 -29.43 -16.58 6.27
C ARG A 589 -28.51 -15.41 6.55
N THR A 590 -28.09 -15.26 7.78
CA THR A 590 -27.03 -14.30 8.14
C THR A 590 -25.69 -14.73 7.52
N SER A 591 -24.77 -13.77 7.36
CA SER A 591 -23.41 -14.02 6.84
C SER A 591 -22.64 -15.04 7.70
N ALA A 592 -22.85 -15.03 9.02
CA ALA A 592 -22.27 -15.99 9.96
C ALA A 592 -22.84 -17.41 9.79
N GLU A 593 -24.15 -17.56 9.57
CA GLU A 593 -24.78 -18.86 9.31
C GLU A 593 -24.28 -19.46 8.00
N VAL A 594 -24.21 -18.66 6.94
CA VAL A 594 -23.64 -19.07 5.65
C VAL A 594 -22.21 -19.57 5.83
N PHE A 595 -21.38 -18.78 6.53
CA PHE A 595 -19.99 -19.13 6.83
C PHE A 595 -19.89 -20.48 7.54
N HIS A 596 -20.60 -20.65 8.66
CA HIS A 596 -20.49 -21.87 9.47
C HIS A 596 -21.07 -23.10 8.76
N GLN A 597 -22.20 -22.99 8.04
CA GLN A 597 -22.77 -24.11 7.29
C GLN A 597 -21.86 -24.56 6.16
N CYS A 598 -21.29 -23.62 5.39
CA CYS A 598 -20.34 -23.93 4.33
C CYS A 598 -19.07 -24.59 4.88
N GLN A 599 -18.44 -24.02 5.91
CA GLN A 599 -17.22 -24.57 6.50
C GLN A 599 -17.43 -25.95 7.13
N GLN A 600 -18.57 -26.19 7.78
CA GLN A 600 -18.92 -27.52 8.30
C GLN A 600 -19.07 -28.57 7.19
N ALA A 601 -19.54 -28.16 6.01
CA ALA A 601 -19.64 -29.01 4.83
C ALA A 601 -18.32 -29.14 4.05
N GLY A 602 -17.27 -28.42 4.46
CA GLY A 602 -15.97 -28.39 3.77
C GLY A 602 -15.90 -27.42 2.58
N VAL A 603 -16.86 -26.51 2.43
CA VAL A 603 -16.89 -25.49 1.38
C VAL A 603 -16.18 -24.22 1.88
N PRO A 604 -15.15 -23.71 1.17
CA PRO A 604 -14.53 -22.42 1.47
C PRO A 604 -15.55 -21.26 1.44
N ALA A 605 -15.72 -20.60 2.57
CA ALA A 605 -16.60 -19.44 2.70
C ALA A 605 -16.12 -18.50 3.81
N GLY A 606 -16.59 -17.25 3.79
CA GLY A 606 -16.30 -16.27 4.83
C GLY A 606 -17.30 -15.11 4.83
N PRO A 607 -17.59 -14.50 5.99
CA PRO A 607 -18.40 -13.29 6.04
C PRO A 607 -17.59 -12.07 5.54
N VAL A 608 -18.25 -11.12 4.88
CA VAL A 608 -17.64 -9.83 4.55
C VAL A 608 -17.79 -8.92 5.76
N LEU A 609 -16.78 -8.93 6.64
CA LEU A 609 -16.82 -8.22 7.92
C LEU A 609 -16.66 -6.70 7.78
N ARG A 610 -17.45 -5.96 8.55
CA ARG A 610 -17.26 -4.54 8.87
C ARG A 610 -16.20 -4.33 9.95
N GLU A 611 -15.90 -3.08 10.25
CA GLU A 611 -14.91 -2.71 11.26
C GLU A 611 -15.31 -3.20 12.66
N SER A 612 -16.55 -2.92 13.08
CA SER A 612 -17.11 -3.32 14.38
C SER A 612 -17.18 -4.85 14.52
N GLN A 613 -17.63 -5.53 13.47
CA GLN A 613 -17.67 -6.99 13.36
C GLN A 613 -16.27 -7.60 13.51
N LEU A 614 -15.29 -7.06 12.78
CA LEU A 614 -13.91 -7.52 12.84
C LEU A 614 -13.26 -7.27 14.21
N ARG A 615 -13.59 -6.15 14.87
CA ARG A 615 -13.12 -5.85 16.23
C ARG A 615 -13.71 -6.79 17.28
N ALA A 616 -14.94 -7.24 17.07
CA ALA A 616 -15.62 -8.21 17.93
C ALA A 616 -15.35 -9.68 17.55
N ASP A 617 -14.58 -9.93 16.48
CA ASP A 617 -14.33 -11.27 15.97
C ASP A 617 -13.57 -12.14 17.00
N PRO A 618 -14.09 -13.34 17.35
CA PRO A 618 -13.45 -14.20 18.34
C PRO A 618 -12.04 -14.62 17.96
N GLN A 619 -11.78 -14.88 16.68
CA GLN A 619 -10.46 -15.28 16.20
C GLN A 619 -9.47 -14.14 16.38
N MET A 620 -9.84 -12.88 16.13
CA MET A 620 -9.00 -11.71 16.42
C MET A 620 -8.75 -11.51 17.93
N GLY A 621 -9.74 -11.80 18.77
CA GLY A 621 -9.66 -11.79 20.23
C GLY A 621 -8.67 -12.81 20.79
N ASP A 622 -8.80 -14.09 20.41
CA ASP A 622 -7.89 -15.18 20.79
C ASP A 622 -6.45 -14.92 20.33
N ARG A 623 -6.34 -14.17 19.24
CA ARG A 623 -5.10 -13.73 18.65
C ARG A 623 -4.51 -12.49 19.34
N CYS A 624 -5.21 -11.83 20.24
CA CYS A 624 -4.79 -10.57 20.87
C CYS A 624 -4.30 -9.56 19.82
N TRP A 625 -4.93 -9.57 18.63
CA TRP A 625 -4.41 -8.83 17.49
C TRP A 625 -4.60 -7.33 17.69
N PHE A 626 -5.75 -6.92 18.21
CA PHE A 626 -5.97 -5.55 18.64
C PHE A 626 -5.21 -5.24 19.93
N ARG A 627 -4.49 -4.11 19.95
CA ARG A 627 -3.69 -3.67 21.10
C ARG A 627 -3.91 -2.20 21.37
N GLN A 628 -3.89 -1.82 22.65
CA GLN A 628 -3.94 -0.42 23.05
C GLN A 628 -2.71 0.35 22.52
N ASN A 629 -2.94 1.48 21.87
CA ASN A 629 -1.91 2.42 21.45
C ASN A 629 -2.46 3.85 21.35
N GLY A 630 -1.59 4.84 21.33
CA GLY A 630 -1.99 6.23 21.17
C GLY A 630 -0.95 7.22 21.67
N SER A 631 -1.43 8.40 22.04
CA SER A 631 -0.62 9.53 22.48
C SER A 631 -1.40 10.37 23.48
N VAL A 632 -0.71 11.27 24.17
CA VAL A 632 -1.36 12.23 25.09
C VAL A 632 -2.34 13.17 24.39
N GLU A 633 -2.18 13.39 23.09
CA GLU A 633 -3.07 14.28 22.33
C GLU A 633 -4.24 13.55 21.69
N GLN A 634 -4.10 12.28 21.28
CA GLN A 634 -5.19 11.52 20.65
C GLN A 634 -5.98 10.63 21.63
N GLY A 635 -5.43 10.36 22.82
CA GLY A 635 -5.93 9.33 23.73
C GLY A 635 -5.39 7.94 23.40
N TRP A 636 -5.79 6.94 24.19
CA TRP A 636 -5.39 5.54 24.03
C TRP A 636 -6.57 4.74 23.49
N HIS A 637 -6.38 4.10 22.33
CA HIS A 637 -7.43 3.42 21.58
C HIS A 637 -6.99 2.03 21.15
N SER A 638 -7.94 1.25 20.65
CA SER A 638 -7.68 -0.06 20.06
C SER A 638 -7.06 0.08 18.66
N PHE A 639 -5.82 -0.38 18.50
CA PHE A 639 -5.10 -0.36 17.22
C PHE A 639 -4.98 -1.78 16.64
N PRO A 640 -5.04 -1.95 15.30
CA PRO A 640 -4.68 -3.21 14.67
C PRO A 640 -3.21 -3.55 14.96
N GLY A 641 -2.97 -4.82 15.26
CA GLY A 641 -1.63 -5.33 15.57
C GLY A 641 -0.75 -5.50 14.35
N ARG A 642 0.40 -6.14 14.57
CA ARG A 642 1.30 -6.54 13.47
C ARG A 642 0.67 -7.70 12.69
N GLN A 643 1.04 -7.82 11.44
CA GLN A 643 0.53 -8.86 10.52
C GLN A 643 1.25 -10.21 10.71
N TRP A 644 2.12 -10.32 11.72
CA TRP A 644 2.89 -11.51 12.03
C TRP A 644 3.13 -11.65 13.52
N ARG A 645 3.38 -12.90 13.93
CA ARG A 645 3.95 -13.26 15.23
C ARG A 645 5.24 -14.02 15.04
N TRP A 646 6.02 -14.10 16.10
CA TRP A 646 7.20 -14.93 16.12
C TRP A 646 7.57 -15.34 17.54
N ASP A 647 8.45 -16.31 17.66
CA ASP A 647 8.99 -16.79 18.94
C ASP A 647 10.33 -16.13 19.34
N GLY A 648 10.73 -15.07 18.62
CA GLY A 648 11.91 -14.28 18.89
C GLY A 648 11.71 -13.25 20.02
N PRO A 649 12.66 -12.31 20.19
CA PRO A 649 12.57 -11.27 21.21
C PRO A 649 11.30 -10.42 21.06
N GLU A 650 10.79 -9.89 22.17
CA GLU A 650 9.60 -9.05 22.14
C GLU A 650 9.86 -7.75 21.34
N MET A 651 9.07 -7.54 20.29
CA MET A 651 9.20 -6.37 19.44
C MET A 651 8.54 -5.14 20.07
N PRO A 652 9.18 -3.96 20.01
CA PRO A 652 8.72 -2.76 20.71
C PRO A 652 7.36 -2.27 20.19
N TRP A 653 6.38 -2.14 21.09
CA TRP A 653 5.07 -1.54 20.80
C TRP A 653 5.05 -0.11 21.34
N ARG A 654 5.68 0.81 20.61
CA ARG A 654 5.85 2.20 21.06
C ARG A 654 4.55 3.01 20.86
N PRO A 655 4.30 4.01 21.73
CA PRO A 655 3.26 5.02 21.54
C PRO A 655 3.35 5.72 20.18
N ILE A 656 2.26 6.33 19.74
CA ILE A 656 2.23 7.19 18.56
C ILE A 656 2.95 8.51 18.90
N GLY A 657 3.99 8.84 18.13
CA GLY A 657 4.74 10.09 18.32
C GLY A 657 3.91 11.31 17.94
N ILE A 658 4.04 12.38 18.73
CA ILE A 658 3.44 13.68 18.43
C ILE A 658 4.47 14.60 17.77
N LEU A 659 4.03 15.53 16.93
CA LEU A 659 4.92 16.45 16.21
C LEU A 659 5.96 17.10 17.14
N GLY A 660 7.25 16.86 16.85
CA GLY A 660 8.36 17.46 17.58
C GLY A 660 8.57 16.94 19.02
N ASP A 661 8.03 15.78 19.40
CA ASP A 661 8.26 15.19 20.71
C ASP A 661 9.72 14.78 20.95
N ALA A 662 10.40 14.34 19.90
CA ALA A 662 11.77 13.88 19.95
C ALA A 662 12.79 14.99 19.62
N ASN A 663 12.38 16.26 19.52
CA ASN A 663 13.29 17.38 19.23
C ASN A 663 14.48 17.40 20.20
N GLU A 664 14.23 17.33 21.51
CA GLU A 664 15.31 17.37 22.52
C GLU A 664 16.27 16.18 22.38
N TYR A 665 15.74 14.96 22.24
CA TYR A 665 16.54 13.76 22.00
C TYR A 665 17.39 13.88 20.73
N VAL A 666 16.77 14.27 19.61
CA VAL A 666 17.45 14.33 18.30
C VAL A 666 18.56 15.37 18.32
N TYR A 667 18.29 16.58 18.80
CA TYR A 667 19.26 17.67 18.69
C TYR A 667 20.29 17.63 19.83
N ARG A 668 19.89 17.45 21.09
CA ARG A 668 20.83 17.56 22.22
C ARG A 668 21.52 16.25 22.55
N GLU A 669 20.81 15.12 22.48
CA GLU A 669 21.40 13.82 22.83
C GLU A 669 22.08 13.15 21.63
N LEU A 670 21.39 13.05 20.49
CA LEU A 670 21.89 12.36 19.31
C LEU A 670 22.92 13.19 18.53
N LEU A 671 22.62 14.47 18.26
CA LEU A 671 23.53 15.35 17.51
C LEU A 671 24.53 16.09 18.39
N GLY A 672 24.33 16.08 19.71
CA GLY A 672 25.20 16.75 20.67
C GLY A 672 25.26 18.27 20.49
N LEU A 673 24.16 18.90 20.04
CA LEU A 673 24.10 20.35 19.87
C LEU A 673 24.32 21.06 21.20
N ASP A 674 25.15 22.10 21.20
CA ASP A 674 25.27 22.96 22.36
C ASP A 674 24.06 23.89 22.52
N GLU A 675 24.03 24.65 23.62
CA GLU A 675 22.91 25.55 23.92
C GLU A 675 22.75 26.66 22.87
N ALA A 676 23.85 27.13 22.28
CA ALA A 676 23.80 28.19 21.28
C ALA A 676 23.25 27.68 19.95
N GLU A 677 23.68 26.48 19.52
CA GLU A 677 23.15 25.81 18.32
C GLU A 677 21.66 25.46 18.49
N TRP A 678 21.27 24.95 19.66
CA TRP A 678 19.87 24.67 19.99
C TRP A 678 19.02 25.94 19.95
N GLN A 679 19.49 27.04 20.56
CA GLN A 679 18.75 28.30 20.56
C GLN A 679 18.64 28.88 19.15
N ALA A 680 19.68 28.78 18.31
CA ALA A 680 19.61 29.22 16.92
C ALA A 680 18.52 28.46 16.13
N LEU A 681 18.40 27.14 16.32
CA LEU A 681 17.33 26.35 15.72
C LEU A 681 15.93 26.72 16.25
N CYS A 682 15.82 27.08 17.53
CA CYS A 682 14.57 27.59 18.10
C CYS A 682 14.19 28.95 17.48
N ASP A 683 15.16 29.87 17.37
CA ASP A 683 14.95 31.23 16.88
C ASP A 683 14.56 31.26 15.40
N GLU A 684 15.11 30.35 14.59
CA GLU A 684 14.73 30.15 13.17
C GLU A 684 13.46 29.27 13.00
N GLY A 685 12.81 28.87 14.09
CA GLY A 685 11.54 28.12 14.05
C GLY A 685 11.66 26.66 13.58
N HIS A 686 12.86 26.08 13.56
CA HIS A 686 13.05 24.67 13.27
C HIS A 686 12.47 23.78 14.37
N ILE A 687 12.62 24.16 15.63
CA ILE A 687 12.18 23.39 16.79
C ILE A 687 10.83 23.91 17.25
N THR A 688 9.76 23.17 16.91
CA THR A 688 8.39 23.53 17.28
C THR A 688 7.51 22.28 17.40
N ARG A 689 6.31 22.45 17.95
CA ARG A 689 5.24 21.44 17.99
C ARG A 689 3.97 21.93 17.28
N ASP A 690 4.14 22.88 16.38
CA ASP A 690 3.08 23.51 15.61
C ASP A 690 3.51 23.68 14.15
N TYR A 691 2.53 23.80 13.25
CA TYR A 691 2.77 24.23 11.88
C TYR A 691 2.75 25.75 11.82
N LEU A 692 3.68 26.36 11.09
CA LEU A 692 3.96 27.78 11.09
C LEU A 692 3.73 28.43 9.71
N ASN A 693 3.12 29.61 9.71
CA ASN A 693 3.09 30.53 8.57
C ASN A 693 4.52 31.02 8.22
N PRO A 694 4.73 31.59 7.02
CA PRO A 694 6.04 32.14 6.64
C PRO A 694 6.61 33.20 7.59
N ASP A 695 5.76 33.88 8.35
CA ASP A 695 6.15 34.88 9.36
C ASP A 695 6.45 34.27 10.74
N GLY A 696 6.39 32.94 10.88
CA GLY A 696 6.63 32.22 12.12
C GLY A 696 5.43 32.13 13.06
N THR A 697 4.28 32.70 12.71
CA THR A 697 3.04 32.54 13.48
C THR A 697 2.45 31.15 13.27
N SER A 698 1.63 30.64 14.20
CA SER A 698 0.94 29.36 14.01
C SER A 698 -0.05 29.43 12.83
N MET A 699 -0.04 28.42 11.96
CA MET A 699 -0.92 28.32 10.78
C MET A 699 -2.42 28.38 11.09
#